data_AF-A0A497QP42-F1
#
_entry.id   AF-A0A497QP42-F1
#
_cell.length_a   1.000
_cell.length_b   1.000
_cell.length_c   1.000
_cell.angle_alpha   90.00
_cell.angle_beta   90.00
_cell.angle_gamma   90.00
#
_symmetry.space_group_name_H-M   'P 1'
#
loop_
_entity.id
_entity.type
_entity.pdbx_description
1 polymer ?
#
loop_
_entity_poly.entity_id
_entity_poly.type
_entity_poly.pdbx_seq_one_letter_code
_entity_poly.pdbx_strand_id
1 'polypeptide(L)'
;MIYFECIHFFKIFLNLELINNFKKSNKLTLRTMTYANKILRINLDTKSVKEESLDFEIVQQYLGGRGLGVKILYDELPPKIDPLSSANKIALMTGPMTGTISPTSSRWAMVFKSPLTQNTLNDSHCGGSLGIQLKKSGYDGIIIEGKADKPCLIHIQDSIVEILDATEFWGKDTYETQKSLKEKYDRHSVACIGIAGEKLNKFACVMNDARFAGRGGVGAILGSKNLKAIVIKGTQRIKPVNEFAFKKISKKFLDTLKGHPVTGTGLGLYGTPILTTAVNKSGVLPVKNFQEGIFNDVRAIAGETLRELLIKQVPCQGCPIGCGRSFKFGDIAAHLEYESLWALGPNCGIGDLNVIFKASEKCNRYGLDTISTGNAIAWYMECGERGLVSDAPHFGEVDGFLKLIDNIALKQGVGALLSQGVRAAAAQIGQNSEDFACHIKGLEMPAYDPRGIKGMALSYATSNTGATHLKAYTVIQEILSTPHYVDPLAEEGKAALVKEMQDVFAVLDSAEWCKFTSMAVFSTLKCEVDIYAKMLTTATGFFIDSTEFKKIGERIYNLERLFNYREGLTRDDDQLPKRFLTETLPEGPAKGQVVDNERLLTEFYRLRGWEDDGSPSDRKLEELGIKPLHTSAKLQVALDLRDMDEALKIAKSAVEGGVDWIECGTPLVKSVGMDIVRKIRELYPHKTIVCDLKTMDTGFLESEMAYLAGADIVCILGIAPDSTIIDAVGAGKKFGIKIHADLIGVLNPIERAIELEKLGVDYIGLHIGIDTQLRSGFDKVPYPTLKKLKESIKIPVAVAGGLNAETIPKAVATGADILIVGGAITRSANPAQATRRLKEKIEEASRKLSENH
;
A
#
# COMPACT_ATOMS: atom_id res chain seq x y z
N MET A 1 0.67 8.83 -45.60
CA MET A 1 -0.31 7.87 -46.15
C MET A 1 -0.20 6.44 -45.56
N ILE A 2 0.60 6.20 -44.51
CA ILE A 2 0.70 4.91 -43.78
C ILE A 2 -0.05 4.96 -42.42
N TYR A 3 -0.59 6.12 -42.05
CA TYR A 3 -1.31 6.34 -40.79
C TYR A 3 -2.80 5.94 -40.84
N PHE A 4 -3.37 5.77 -42.05
CA PHE A 4 -4.79 5.47 -42.24
C PHE A 4 -5.11 3.97 -42.39
N GLU A 5 -4.14 3.13 -42.74
CA GLU A 5 -4.38 1.68 -42.89
C GLU A 5 -4.34 0.91 -41.55
N CYS A 6 -3.68 1.44 -40.51
CA CYS A 6 -3.71 0.80 -39.18
C CYS A 6 -5.07 0.93 -38.48
N ILE A 7 -5.87 1.96 -38.78
CA ILE A 7 -7.19 2.16 -38.17
C ILE A 7 -8.25 1.28 -38.83
N HIS A 8 -8.08 0.95 -40.12
CA HIS A 8 -9.04 0.10 -40.84
C HIS A 8 -8.89 -1.38 -40.45
N PHE A 9 -7.67 -1.84 -40.16
CA PHE A 9 -7.45 -3.20 -39.64
C PHE A 9 -7.91 -3.37 -38.17
N PHE A 10 -7.94 -2.30 -37.37
CA PHE A 10 -8.40 -2.35 -35.97
C PHE A 10 -9.93 -2.27 -35.82
N LYS A 11 -10.63 -1.62 -36.75
CA LYS A 11 -12.11 -1.55 -36.71
C LYS A 11 -12.80 -2.86 -37.06
N ILE A 12 -12.15 -3.75 -37.83
CA ILE A 12 -12.73 -5.06 -38.18
C ILE A 12 -12.72 -6.04 -37.00
N PHE A 13 -11.95 -5.79 -35.93
CA PHE A 13 -11.92 -6.62 -34.71
C PHE A 13 -12.85 -6.12 -33.58
N LEU A 14 -13.42 -4.92 -33.71
CA LEU A 14 -14.38 -4.34 -32.77
C LEU A 14 -15.83 -4.64 -33.20
N ASN A 15 -16.11 -5.90 -33.52
CA ASN A 15 -17.48 -6.36 -33.65
C ASN A 15 -18.02 -6.65 -32.24
N LEU A 16 -19.07 -5.94 -31.84
CA LEU A 16 -19.79 -6.10 -30.56
C LEU A 16 -20.28 -7.54 -30.30
N GLU A 17 -20.25 -8.40 -31.31
CA GLU A 17 -20.48 -9.84 -31.18
C GLU A 17 -19.37 -10.58 -30.41
N LEU A 18 -18.11 -10.14 -30.42
CA LEU A 18 -17.04 -10.79 -29.64
C LEU A 18 -17.19 -10.55 -28.13
N ILE A 19 -17.66 -9.38 -27.73
CA ILE A 19 -17.94 -9.05 -26.31
C ILE A 19 -19.18 -9.80 -25.81
N ASN A 20 -20.22 -9.93 -26.65
CA ASN A 20 -21.40 -10.73 -26.32
C ASN A 20 -21.13 -12.25 -26.39
N ASN A 21 -20.19 -12.70 -27.23
CA ASN A 21 -19.71 -14.09 -27.24
C ASN A 21 -18.75 -14.41 -26.08
N PHE A 22 -18.09 -13.40 -25.50
CA PHE A 22 -17.33 -13.54 -24.24
C PHE A 22 -18.26 -13.89 -23.06
N LYS A 23 -19.49 -13.36 -23.04
CA LYS A 23 -20.50 -13.73 -22.04
C LYS A 23 -21.19 -15.08 -22.29
N LYS A 24 -21.15 -15.60 -23.52
CA LYS A 24 -21.87 -16.84 -23.91
C LYS A 24 -20.96 -18.07 -24.12
N SER A 25 -19.64 -17.93 -24.10
CA SER A 25 -18.71 -19.05 -24.30
C SER A 25 -17.86 -19.34 -23.06
N ASN A 26 -18.46 -19.98 -22.04
CA ASN A 26 -17.76 -20.61 -20.91
C ASN A 26 -16.78 -21.75 -21.31
N LYS A 27 -16.36 -21.84 -22.59
CA LYS A 27 -15.55 -22.93 -23.15
C LYS A 27 -14.54 -22.51 -24.23
N LEU A 28 -14.31 -21.22 -24.51
CA LEU A 28 -13.03 -20.86 -25.12
C LEU A 28 -11.98 -20.95 -24.03
N THR A 29 -11.26 -22.08 -24.01
CA THR A 29 -10.22 -22.38 -23.04
C THR A 29 -9.33 -21.16 -22.77
N LEU A 30 -9.38 -20.64 -21.55
CA LEU A 30 -8.47 -19.67 -20.89
C LEU A 30 -6.98 -20.13 -20.91
N ARG A 31 -6.61 -21.12 -21.73
CA ARG A 31 -5.30 -21.79 -21.81
C ARG A 31 -4.18 -20.95 -22.44
N THR A 32 -4.45 -19.71 -22.84
CA THR A 32 -3.48 -18.88 -23.58
C THR A 32 -3.27 -17.52 -22.95
N MET A 33 -3.29 -17.41 -21.62
CA MET A 33 -2.84 -16.21 -20.91
C MET A 33 -1.55 -16.50 -20.13
N THR A 34 -0.85 -15.42 -19.76
CA THR A 34 0.26 -15.50 -18.80
C THR A 34 -0.17 -15.87 -17.38
N TYR A 35 -1.47 -16.00 -17.10
CA TYR A 35 -2.00 -16.51 -15.84
C TYR A 35 -2.19 -18.03 -15.88
N ALA A 36 -1.92 -18.69 -14.76
CA ALA A 36 -2.24 -20.10 -14.60
C ALA A 36 -3.72 -20.34 -14.25
N ASN A 37 -4.46 -19.27 -13.90
CA ASN A 37 -5.86 -19.24 -13.49
C ASN A 37 -6.15 -19.98 -12.18
N LYS A 38 -5.11 -20.20 -11.35
CA LYS A 38 -5.27 -20.94 -10.11
C LYS A 38 -4.38 -20.39 -9.01
N ILE A 39 -4.90 -20.34 -7.79
CA ILE A 39 -4.10 -20.18 -6.57
C ILE A 39 -4.29 -21.40 -5.68
N LEU A 40 -3.29 -21.71 -4.87
CA LEU A 40 -3.36 -22.73 -3.83
C LEU A 40 -3.74 -22.08 -2.51
N ARG A 41 -4.77 -22.61 -1.82
CA ARG A 41 -5.03 -22.31 -0.42
C ARG A 41 -4.59 -23.47 0.44
N ILE A 42 -3.63 -23.21 1.33
CA ILE A 42 -3.01 -24.21 2.19
C ILE A 42 -3.28 -23.83 3.64
N ASN A 43 -4.04 -24.66 4.34
CA ASN A 43 -4.30 -24.51 5.76
C ASN A 43 -3.43 -25.50 6.54
N LEU A 44 -2.54 -24.98 7.38
CA LEU A 44 -1.57 -25.78 8.12
C LEU A 44 -2.16 -26.44 9.37
N ASP A 45 -3.27 -25.92 9.92
CA ASP A 45 -3.97 -26.52 11.06
C ASP A 45 -4.63 -27.84 10.62
N THR A 46 -5.35 -27.81 9.50
CA THR A 46 -6.10 -28.95 8.99
C THR A 46 -5.32 -29.80 7.98
N LYS A 47 -4.13 -29.33 7.57
CA LYS A 47 -3.33 -29.87 6.49
C LYS A 47 -4.08 -29.98 5.15
N SER A 48 -5.08 -29.12 4.94
CA SER A 48 -5.88 -29.13 3.71
C SER A 48 -5.23 -28.27 2.62
N VAL A 49 -5.29 -28.77 1.38
CA VAL A 49 -4.91 -28.03 0.17
C VAL A 49 -6.14 -27.89 -0.71
N LYS A 50 -6.42 -26.67 -1.17
CA LYS A 50 -7.50 -26.37 -2.11
C LYS A 50 -6.97 -25.57 -3.29
N GLU A 51 -7.47 -25.86 -4.49
CA GLU A 51 -7.25 -25.02 -5.66
C GLU A 51 -8.43 -24.07 -5.84
N GLU A 52 -8.16 -22.79 -6.03
CA GLU A 52 -9.16 -21.76 -6.28
C GLU A 52 -8.90 -21.12 -7.65
N SER A 53 -9.95 -20.96 -8.45
CA SER A 53 -9.84 -20.22 -9.71
C SER A 53 -9.73 -18.72 -9.47
N LEU A 54 -8.98 -18.03 -10.33
CA LEU A 54 -8.90 -16.59 -10.28
C LEU A 54 -10.22 -15.94 -10.76
N ASP A 55 -10.65 -14.89 -10.06
CA ASP A 55 -11.67 -13.98 -10.57
C ASP A 55 -11.02 -12.98 -11.53
N PHE A 56 -11.32 -13.10 -12.82
CA PHE A 56 -10.74 -12.25 -13.86
C PHE A 56 -11.18 -10.79 -13.79
N GLU A 57 -12.33 -10.47 -13.20
CA GLU A 57 -12.75 -9.08 -12.98
C GLU A 57 -11.85 -8.41 -11.93
N ILE A 58 -11.44 -9.17 -10.91
CA ILE A 58 -10.48 -8.72 -9.90
C ILE A 58 -9.06 -8.68 -10.49
N VAL A 59 -8.64 -9.73 -11.20
CA VAL A 59 -7.30 -9.80 -11.82
C VAL A 59 -7.08 -8.66 -12.81
N GLN A 60 -8.09 -8.25 -13.57
CA GLN A 60 -7.95 -7.09 -14.46
C GLN A 60 -7.66 -5.80 -13.69
N GLN A 61 -8.22 -5.64 -12.48
CA GLN A 61 -8.09 -4.44 -11.67
C GLN A 61 -6.84 -4.39 -10.78
N TYR A 62 -6.29 -5.56 -10.41
CA TYR A 62 -5.20 -5.71 -9.43
C TYR A 62 -3.99 -6.51 -9.94
N LEU A 63 -4.08 -7.09 -11.14
CA LEU A 63 -3.07 -7.88 -11.85
C LEU A 63 -2.61 -9.15 -11.12
N GLY A 64 -1.73 -9.03 -10.13
CA GLY A 64 -1.01 -10.15 -9.52
C GLY A 64 -0.11 -9.63 -8.41
N GLY A 65 0.90 -10.43 -8.03
CA GLY A 65 1.96 -10.01 -7.10
C GLY A 65 1.42 -9.27 -5.88
N ARG A 66 1.94 -8.07 -5.64
CA ARG A 66 1.46 -7.12 -4.63
C ARG A 66 -0.05 -6.86 -4.70
N GLY A 67 -0.57 -6.39 -5.82
CA GLY A 67 -1.96 -5.93 -5.94
C GLY A 67 -3.00 -7.00 -5.63
N LEU A 68 -2.86 -8.20 -6.21
CA LEU A 68 -3.79 -9.30 -5.93
C LEU A 68 -3.64 -9.82 -4.49
N GLY A 69 -2.40 -9.88 -3.97
CA GLY A 69 -2.17 -10.24 -2.56
C GLY A 69 -2.81 -9.24 -1.58
N VAL A 70 -2.72 -7.94 -1.86
CA VAL A 70 -3.38 -6.88 -1.07
C VAL A 70 -4.90 -7.08 -1.08
N LYS A 71 -5.50 -7.31 -2.26
CA LYS A 71 -6.95 -7.49 -2.37
C LYS A 71 -7.45 -8.68 -1.56
N ILE A 72 -6.77 -9.82 -1.67
CA ILE A 72 -7.09 -11.04 -0.91
C ILE A 72 -7.01 -10.78 0.59
N LEU A 73 -5.90 -10.17 1.06
CA LEU A 73 -5.76 -9.90 2.49
C LEU A 73 -6.73 -8.86 3.03
N TYR A 74 -7.04 -7.83 2.24
CA TYR A 74 -8.04 -6.86 2.63
C TYR A 74 -9.39 -7.55 2.85
N ASP A 75 -9.86 -8.32 1.87
CA ASP A 75 -11.16 -9.02 1.92
C ASP A 75 -11.26 -10.07 3.02
N GLU A 76 -10.18 -10.81 3.26
CA GLU A 76 -10.26 -12.03 4.06
C GLU A 76 -9.65 -11.95 5.45
N LEU A 77 -8.77 -10.97 5.70
CA LEU A 77 -8.07 -10.88 6.98
C LEU A 77 -8.92 -10.08 7.97
N PRO A 78 -9.32 -10.67 9.12
CA PRO A 78 -10.06 -9.93 10.13
C PRO A 78 -9.24 -8.74 10.65
N PRO A 79 -9.91 -7.62 10.99
CA PRO A 79 -9.22 -6.45 11.51
C PRO A 79 -8.55 -6.74 12.86
N LYS A 80 -7.46 -6.04 13.17
CA LYS A 80 -6.81 -6.00 14.49
C LYS A 80 -6.27 -7.34 15.04
N ILE A 81 -6.16 -8.37 14.20
CA ILE A 81 -5.52 -9.64 14.60
C ILE A 81 -4.05 -9.44 14.95
N ASP A 82 -3.48 -10.29 15.81
CA ASP A 82 -2.04 -10.36 16.02
C ASP A 82 -1.36 -10.93 14.74
N PRO A 83 -0.38 -10.23 14.14
CA PRO A 83 0.38 -10.71 12.98
C PRO A 83 1.08 -12.06 13.17
N LEU A 84 1.38 -12.49 14.40
CA LEU A 84 2.02 -13.79 14.65
C LEU A 84 1.03 -14.91 14.97
N SER A 85 -0.28 -14.60 15.05
CA SER A 85 -1.33 -15.60 15.30
C SER A 85 -1.58 -16.55 14.12
N SER A 86 -2.22 -17.68 14.39
CA SER A 86 -2.66 -18.62 13.35
C SER A 86 -3.70 -18.00 12.39
N ALA A 87 -4.46 -17.00 12.85
CA ALA A 87 -5.43 -16.26 12.06
C ALA A 87 -4.78 -15.37 10.98
N ASN A 88 -3.50 -15.02 11.10
CA ASN A 88 -2.83 -14.25 10.06
C ASN A 88 -2.68 -15.06 8.77
N LYS A 89 -2.81 -14.39 7.63
CA LYS A 89 -2.67 -14.99 6.30
C LYS A 89 -1.47 -14.38 5.58
N ILE A 90 -0.78 -15.20 4.79
CA ILE A 90 0.30 -14.76 3.91
C ILE A 90 -0.09 -15.12 2.49
N ALA A 91 0.00 -14.16 1.58
CA ALA A 91 -0.18 -14.39 0.15
C ALA A 91 1.18 -14.36 -0.54
N LEU A 92 1.70 -15.53 -0.94
CA LEU A 92 2.84 -15.63 -1.84
C LEU A 92 2.31 -15.56 -3.27
N MET A 93 2.64 -14.49 -3.99
CA MET A 93 2.05 -14.20 -5.29
C MET A 93 3.12 -14.06 -6.38
N THR A 94 2.74 -14.46 -7.59
CA THR A 94 3.47 -14.16 -8.83
C THR A 94 2.70 -13.12 -9.64
N GLY A 95 3.35 -12.55 -10.66
CA GLY A 95 2.74 -11.60 -11.57
C GLY A 95 2.49 -12.21 -12.95
N PRO A 96 1.75 -11.51 -13.83
CA PRO A 96 1.61 -11.89 -15.24
C PRO A 96 2.93 -11.90 -16.00
N MET A 97 3.97 -11.20 -15.55
CA MET A 97 5.27 -11.24 -16.24
C MET A 97 6.13 -12.41 -15.78
N THR A 98 5.92 -12.94 -14.58
CA THR A 98 6.78 -13.95 -13.96
C THR A 98 6.98 -15.14 -14.88
N GLY A 99 8.24 -15.45 -15.22
CA GLY A 99 8.63 -16.60 -16.05
C GLY A 99 8.39 -16.45 -17.55
N THR A 100 7.95 -15.29 -18.03
CA THR A 100 7.87 -14.96 -19.46
C THR A 100 9.24 -14.58 -20.03
N ILE A 101 9.31 -14.28 -21.34
CA ILE A 101 10.53 -13.76 -22.00
C ILE A 101 10.77 -12.26 -21.75
N SER A 102 9.87 -11.58 -21.04
CA SER A 102 10.04 -10.18 -20.64
C SER A 102 11.35 -9.99 -19.86
N PRO A 103 12.13 -8.93 -20.10
CA PRO A 103 13.27 -8.62 -19.25
C PRO A 103 12.88 -8.51 -17.77
N THR A 104 13.71 -9.05 -16.88
CA THR A 104 13.62 -8.86 -15.42
C THR A 104 12.38 -9.43 -14.73
N SER A 105 11.78 -10.49 -15.28
CA SER A 105 10.49 -11.04 -14.85
C SER A 105 10.60 -12.33 -14.04
N SER A 106 11.49 -12.39 -13.06
CA SER A 106 11.67 -13.55 -12.15
C SER A 106 11.24 -13.27 -10.71
N ARG A 107 10.64 -12.11 -10.45
CA ARG A 107 10.23 -11.71 -9.11
C ARG A 107 8.96 -12.43 -8.65
N TRP A 108 8.80 -12.47 -7.33
CA TRP A 108 7.60 -12.87 -6.60
C TRP A 108 7.54 -12.09 -5.29
N ALA A 109 6.33 -11.94 -4.75
CA ALA A 109 6.05 -11.21 -3.52
C ALA A 109 5.44 -12.12 -2.45
N MET A 110 5.72 -11.81 -1.19
CA MET A 110 4.88 -12.20 -0.06
C MET A 110 4.19 -10.96 0.48
N VAL A 111 2.86 -10.96 0.46
CA VAL A 111 2.02 -9.90 1.05
C VAL A 111 1.44 -10.41 2.37
N PHE A 112 1.50 -9.60 3.42
CA PHE A 112 1.14 -10.00 4.79
C PHE A 112 0.90 -8.78 5.69
N LYS A 113 0.22 -8.99 6.83
CA LYS A 113 0.22 -8.02 7.94
C LYS A 113 1.52 -8.17 8.74
N SER A 114 2.29 -7.09 8.91
CA SER A 114 3.64 -7.15 9.48
C SER A 114 3.66 -7.23 11.02
N PRO A 115 4.50 -8.10 11.62
CA PRO A 115 4.76 -8.12 13.07
C PRO A 115 5.71 -7.01 13.56
N LEU A 116 6.46 -6.38 12.65
CA LEU A 116 7.44 -5.33 12.96
C LEU A 116 6.78 -3.95 13.04
N THR A 117 5.90 -3.67 12.09
CA THR A 117 5.32 -2.33 11.92
C THR A 117 4.15 -2.10 12.89
N GLN A 118 3.53 -0.92 12.83
CA GLN A 118 2.26 -0.62 13.51
C GLN A 118 1.09 -1.35 12.82
N ASN A 119 1.17 -2.68 12.70
CA ASN A 119 0.14 -3.52 12.09
C ASN A 119 -0.14 -3.20 10.61
N THR A 120 0.80 -2.59 9.91
CA THR A 120 0.61 -2.23 8.49
C THR A 120 0.57 -3.48 7.61
N LEU A 121 -0.11 -3.36 6.48
CA LEU A 121 0.16 -4.24 5.36
C LEU A 121 1.62 -4.09 4.93
N ASN A 122 2.23 -5.19 4.50
CA ASN A 122 3.57 -5.20 3.96
C ASN A 122 3.65 -6.17 2.78
N ASP A 123 4.58 -5.89 1.88
CA ASP A 123 4.89 -6.73 0.74
C ASP A 123 6.40 -6.80 0.57
N SER A 124 6.91 -8.03 0.57
CA SER A 124 8.34 -8.31 0.52
C SER A 124 8.64 -9.08 -0.76
N HIS A 125 9.50 -8.50 -1.60
CA HIS A 125 9.78 -8.96 -2.96
C HIS A 125 11.11 -9.67 -3.02
N CYS A 126 11.14 -10.83 -3.68
CA CYS A 126 12.36 -11.59 -3.88
C CYS A 126 12.55 -11.95 -5.34
N GLY A 127 13.81 -12.07 -5.76
CA GLY A 127 14.16 -12.63 -7.05
C GLY A 127 14.32 -14.15 -6.94
N GLY A 128 15.32 -14.68 -7.65
CA GLY A 128 15.61 -16.11 -7.63
C GLY A 128 14.72 -16.90 -8.58
N SER A 129 14.46 -18.15 -8.24
CA SER A 129 13.79 -19.10 -9.11
C SER A 129 12.39 -19.49 -8.65
N LEU A 130 11.98 -19.19 -7.41
CA LEU A 130 10.75 -19.70 -6.80
C LEU A 130 9.50 -19.27 -7.58
N GLY A 131 9.36 -17.97 -7.87
CA GLY A 131 8.20 -17.45 -8.61
C GLY A 131 8.03 -18.09 -9.99
N ILE A 132 9.14 -18.33 -10.70
CA ILE A 132 9.10 -19.03 -11.99
C ILE A 132 8.65 -20.48 -11.80
N GLN A 133 9.20 -21.19 -10.80
CA GLN A 133 8.82 -22.57 -10.56
C GLN A 133 7.33 -22.67 -10.18
N LEU A 134 6.82 -21.79 -9.31
CA LEU A 134 5.41 -21.75 -8.94
C LEU A 134 4.50 -21.54 -10.16
N LYS A 135 4.86 -20.58 -11.01
CA LYS A 135 4.11 -20.31 -12.24
C LYS A 135 4.12 -21.50 -13.19
N LYS A 136 5.27 -22.17 -13.32
CA LYS A 136 5.41 -23.40 -14.12
C LYS A 136 4.72 -24.62 -13.49
N SER A 137 4.42 -24.61 -12.19
CA SER A 137 3.61 -25.65 -11.55
C SER A 137 2.13 -25.50 -11.89
N GLY A 138 1.73 -24.35 -12.46
CA GLY A 138 0.35 -24.07 -12.84
C GLY A 138 -0.42 -23.26 -11.79
N TYR A 139 0.29 -22.47 -10.98
CA TYR A 139 -0.33 -21.61 -9.97
C TYR A 139 0.20 -20.17 -10.05
N ASP A 140 -0.68 -19.21 -9.82
CA ASP A 140 -0.40 -17.77 -9.76
C ASP A 140 -0.01 -17.32 -8.34
N GLY A 141 -0.31 -18.12 -7.31
CA GLY A 141 -0.01 -17.80 -5.93
C GLY A 141 -0.38 -18.91 -4.94
N ILE A 142 0.01 -18.71 -3.68
CA ILE A 142 -0.25 -19.58 -2.53
C ILE A 142 -0.73 -18.71 -1.36
N ILE A 143 -1.90 -19.01 -0.81
CA ILE A 143 -2.41 -18.45 0.44
C ILE A 143 -2.15 -19.43 1.57
N ILE A 144 -1.43 -18.98 2.59
CA ILE A 144 -1.01 -19.80 3.73
C ILE A 144 -1.78 -19.35 4.97
N GLU A 145 -2.48 -20.29 5.59
CA GLU A 145 -3.34 -20.09 6.77
C GLU A 145 -2.99 -21.07 7.89
N GLY A 146 -3.41 -20.77 9.11
CA GLY A 146 -3.23 -21.67 10.25
C GLY A 146 -1.79 -21.81 10.72
N LYS A 147 -1.52 -22.84 11.52
CA LYS A 147 -0.23 -23.19 12.09
C LYS A 147 -0.08 -24.72 12.16
N ALA A 148 1.07 -25.24 11.74
CA ALA A 148 1.34 -26.67 11.87
C ALA A 148 1.71 -27.05 13.33
N ASP A 149 1.32 -28.24 13.79
CA ASP A 149 1.66 -28.73 15.15
C ASP A 149 3.17 -28.90 15.37
N LYS A 150 3.91 -29.17 14.29
CA LYS A 150 5.37 -29.38 14.26
C LYS A 150 5.97 -28.74 13.02
N PRO A 151 7.30 -28.49 12.99
CA PRO A 151 7.99 -27.97 11.81
C PRO A 151 7.61 -28.72 10.53
N CYS A 152 7.16 -27.97 9.52
CA CYS A 152 6.75 -28.50 8.23
C CYS A 152 7.38 -27.73 7.06
N LEU A 153 7.26 -28.31 5.86
CA LEU A 153 7.54 -27.64 4.60
C LEU A 153 6.40 -27.89 3.61
N ILE A 154 6.20 -26.95 2.70
CA ILE A 154 5.27 -27.10 1.57
C ILE A 154 6.08 -27.57 0.37
N HIS A 155 5.76 -28.73 -0.17
CA HIS A 155 6.35 -29.27 -1.39
C HIS A 155 5.35 -29.19 -2.53
N ILE A 156 5.77 -28.64 -3.67
CA ILE A 156 4.95 -28.51 -4.88
C ILE A 156 5.75 -29.05 -6.05
N GLN A 157 5.22 -30.08 -6.71
CA GLN A 157 5.72 -30.55 -7.98
C GLN A 157 4.58 -30.67 -8.99
N ASP A 158 4.52 -29.71 -9.90
CA ASP A 158 3.38 -29.51 -10.80
C ASP A 158 2.06 -29.52 -9.99
N SER A 159 1.16 -30.48 -10.21
CA SER A 159 -0.12 -30.58 -9.50
C SER A 159 -0.07 -31.32 -8.16
N ILE A 160 1.10 -31.85 -7.77
CA ILE A 160 1.27 -32.55 -6.48
C ILE A 160 1.66 -31.50 -5.45
N VAL A 161 0.83 -31.37 -4.41
CA VAL A 161 1.04 -30.41 -3.31
C VAL A 161 0.94 -31.14 -1.99
N GLU A 162 2.04 -31.13 -1.22
CA GLU A 162 2.16 -31.88 0.03
C GLU A 162 2.69 -30.99 1.16
N ILE A 163 2.21 -31.22 2.38
CA ILE A 163 2.76 -30.64 3.61
C ILE A 163 3.57 -31.72 4.30
N LEU A 164 4.90 -31.59 4.24
CA LEU A 164 5.85 -32.60 4.70
C LEU A 164 6.48 -32.21 6.04
N ASP A 165 6.98 -33.20 6.79
CA ASP A 165 7.76 -32.96 8.00
C ASP A 165 9.08 -32.24 7.68
N ALA A 166 9.42 -31.23 8.48
CA ALA A 166 10.66 -30.48 8.35
C ALA A 166 11.45 -30.41 9.67
N THR A 167 11.20 -31.34 10.59
CA THR A 167 11.87 -31.39 11.91
C THR A 167 13.38 -31.51 11.74
N GLU A 168 13.85 -32.27 10.73
CA GLU A 168 15.28 -32.41 10.40
C GLU A 168 15.97 -31.12 9.91
N PHE A 169 15.18 -30.11 9.53
CA PHE A 169 15.69 -28.82 9.04
C PHE A 169 15.53 -27.70 10.08
N TRP A 170 14.68 -27.89 11.09
CA TRP A 170 14.49 -26.91 12.15
C TRP A 170 15.78 -26.73 12.96
N GLY A 171 16.18 -25.50 13.21
CA GLY A 171 17.46 -25.13 13.83
C GLY A 171 18.63 -25.01 12.85
N LYS A 172 18.50 -25.47 11.60
CA LYS A 172 19.51 -25.22 10.56
C LYS A 172 19.41 -23.79 10.06
N ASP A 173 20.56 -23.25 9.66
CA ASP A 173 20.61 -21.94 9.04
C ASP A 173 20.05 -21.95 7.60
N THR A 174 19.93 -20.78 6.98
CA THR A 174 19.36 -20.65 5.62
C THR A 174 20.20 -21.37 4.56
N TYR A 175 21.53 -21.33 4.65
CA TYR A 175 22.43 -21.96 3.69
C TYR A 175 22.37 -23.48 3.79
N GLU A 176 22.45 -24.01 5.01
CA GLU A 176 22.34 -25.44 5.30
C GLU A 176 20.97 -25.98 4.89
N THR A 177 19.89 -25.26 5.21
CA THR A 177 18.53 -25.64 4.83
C THR A 177 18.40 -25.73 3.31
N GLN A 178 18.82 -24.70 2.56
CA GLN A 178 18.75 -24.72 1.10
C GLN A 178 19.62 -25.83 0.51
N LYS A 179 20.83 -26.04 1.04
CA LYS A 179 21.73 -27.08 0.57
C LYS A 179 21.11 -28.47 0.75
N SER A 180 20.69 -28.80 1.96
CA SER A 180 20.08 -30.11 2.26
C SER A 180 18.80 -30.35 1.44
N LEU A 181 17.95 -29.34 1.29
CA LEU A 181 16.73 -29.49 0.49
C LEU A 181 17.00 -29.62 -1.02
N LYS A 182 18.01 -28.93 -1.56
CA LYS A 182 18.41 -29.08 -2.97
C LYS A 182 19.08 -30.42 -3.26
N GLU A 183 19.82 -30.98 -2.29
CA GLU A 183 20.37 -32.34 -2.37
C GLU A 183 19.26 -33.39 -2.33
N LYS A 184 18.23 -33.19 -1.49
CA LYS A 184 17.05 -34.08 -1.40
C LYS A 184 16.11 -33.96 -2.60
N TYR A 185 15.92 -32.75 -3.12
CA TYR A 185 14.95 -32.44 -4.17
C TYR A 185 15.64 -31.78 -5.38
N ASP A 186 16.20 -32.60 -6.28
CA ASP A 186 16.94 -32.12 -7.44
C ASP A 186 16.13 -31.13 -8.31
N ARG A 187 16.79 -30.02 -8.69
CA ARG A 187 16.25 -28.91 -9.50
C ARG A 187 15.04 -28.18 -8.92
N HIS A 188 14.70 -28.36 -7.65
CA HIS A 188 13.67 -27.57 -7.00
C HIS A 188 14.22 -26.19 -6.60
N SER A 189 13.36 -25.18 -6.68
CA SER A 189 13.61 -23.91 -6.00
C SER A 189 13.21 -24.06 -4.54
N VAL A 190 14.01 -23.48 -3.65
CA VAL A 190 13.80 -23.56 -2.20
C VAL A 190 13.74 -22.14 -1.65
N ALA A 191 12.63 -21.80 -1.00
CA ALA A 191 12.54 -20.63 -0.14
C ALA A 191 12.46 -21.07 1.32
N CYS A 192 13.25 -20.51 2.22
CA CYS A 192 13.30 -20.94 3.62
C CYS A 192 13.59 -19.82 4.60
N ILE A 193 13.23 -20.06 5.86
CA ILE A 193 13.63 -19.23 7.01
C ILE A 193 14.88 -19.78 7.66
N GLY A 194 15.68 -18.89 8.26
CA GLY A 194 16.75 -19.26 9.18
C GLY A 194 16.28 -19.26 10.64
N ILE A 195 17.25 -19.40 11.54
CA ILE A 195 17.03 -19.45 12.99
C ILE A 195 16.28 -18.21 13.51
N ALA A 196 16.52 -17.03 12.94
CA ALA A 196 15.84 -15.81 13.36
C ALA A 196 14.32 -15.89 13.12
N GLY A 197 13.89 -16.52 12.02
CA GLY A 197 12.47 -16.77 11.75
C GLY A 197 11.86 -17.74 12.75
N GLU A 198 12.56 -18.84 13.05
CA GLU A 198 12.14 -19.84 14.05
C GLU A 198 12.00 -19.24 15.46
N LYS A 199 12.84 -18.24 15.79
CA LYS A 199 12.81 -17.51 17.06
C LYS A 199 11.84 -16.32 17.08
N LEU A 200 11.08 -16.10 16.00
CA LEU A 200 10.13 -15.01 15.87
C LEU A 200 10.78 -13.63 16.05
N ASN A 201 11.96 -13.42 15.47
CA ASN A 201 12.58 -12.10 15.37
C ASN A 201 11.76 -11.23 14.40
N LYS A 202 11.32 -10.04 14.82
CA LYS A 202 10.36 -9.22 14.06
C LYS A 202 10.87 -8.73 12.71
N PHE A 203 12.17 -8.75 12.44
CA PHE A 203 12.75 -8.45 11.13
C PHE A 203 13.48 -9.65 10.52
N ALA A 204 13.01 -10.87 10.82
CA ALA A 204 13.43 -12.08 10.13
C ALA A 204 12.93 -12.11 8.67
N CYS A 205 13.78 -12.61 7.77
CA CYS A 205 13.55 -12.63 6.33
C CYS A 205 13.42 -14.06 5.78
N VAL A 206 13.05 -14.18 4.50
CA VAL A 206 12.96 -15.45 3.77
C VAL A 206 13.98 -15.46 2.65
N MET A 207 14.85 -16.48 2.63
CA MET A 207 15.87 -16.66 1.61
C MET A 207 15.34 -17.50 0.45
N ASN A 208 15.58 -17.10 -0.80
CA ASN A 208 15.47 -17.93 -1.99
C ASN A 208 16.71 -17.79 -2.87
N ASP A 209 17.40 -18.90 -3.10
CA ASP A 209 18.69 -18.96 -3.78
C ASP A 209 19.77 -18.14 -3.04
N ALA A 210 20.06 -16.92 -3.52
CA ALA A 210 20.99 -15.98 -2.87
C ALA A 210 20.30 -14.63 -2.60
N ARG A 211 18.97 -14.62 -2.57
CA ARG A 211 18.11 -13.43 -2.51
C ARG A 211 17.17 -13.52 -1.31
N PHE A 212 16.65 -12.38 -0.89
CA PHE A 212 15.80 -12.30 0.29
C PHE A 212 14.51 -11.53 0.01
N ALA A 213 13.38 -12.08 0.45
CA ALA A 213 12.22 -11.30 0.83
C ALA A 213 12.53 -10.70 2.21
N GLY A 214 13.15 -9.52 2.19
CA GLY A 214 13.98 -9.01 3.29
C GLY A 214 13.21 -8.37 4.44
N ARG A 215 12.22 -7.52 4.15
CA ARG A 215 11.73 -6.54 5.15
C ARG A 215 10.32 -6.85 5.63
N GLY A 216 9.98 -6.29 6.79
CA GLY A 216 8.64 -6.39 7.39
C GLY A 216 8.40 -7.64 8.25
N GLY A 217 9.35 -8.57 8.36
CA GLY A 217 9.25 -9.67 9.32
C GLY A 217 8.54 -10.93 8.83
N VAL A 218 8.47 -11.15 7.52
CA VAL A 218 7.80 -12.34 6.94
C VAL A 218 8.39 -13.66 7.45
N GLY A 219 9.69 -13.71 7.74
CA GLY A 219 10.34 -14.89 8.30
C GLY A 219 9.81 -15.27 9.68
N ALA A 220 9.44 -14.29 10.51
CA ALA A 220 8.81 -14.57 11.81
C ALA A 220 7.39 -15.09 11.67
N ILE A 221 6.64 -14.66 10.65
CA ILE A 221 5.29 -15.17 10.41
C ILE A 221 5.37 -16.63 9.95
N LEU A 222 6.29 -16.98 9.04
CA LEU A 222 6.49 -18.39 8.67
C LEU A 222 6.93 -19.23 9.88
N GLY A 223 7.82 -18.69 10.72
CA GLY A 223 8.24 -19.32 11.98
C GLY A 223 7.08 -19.53 12.95
N SER A 224 6.18 -18.55 13.12
CA SER A 224 5.04 -18.68 14.05
C SER A 224 4.04 -19.75 13.61
N LYS A 225 4.03 -20.03 12.31
CA LYS A 225 3.23 -21.09 11.66
C LYS A 225 3.95 -22.44 11.60
N ASN A 226 5.16 -22.56 12.16
CA ASN A 226 6.03 -23.74 12.05
C ASN A 226 6.38 -24.13 10.61
N LEU A 227 6.37 -23.18 9.67
CA LEU A 227 6.68 -23.43 8.26
C LEU A 227 8.15 -23.09 7.98
N LYS A 228 9.00 -24.12 7.81
CA LYS A 228 10.43 -23.96 7.59
C LYS A 228 10.78 -23.57 6.16
N ALA A 229 10.11 -24.15 5.18
CA ALA A 229 10.45 -23.97 3.77
C ALA A 229 9.27 -24.20 2.81
N ILE A 230 9.42 -23.63 1.61
CA ILE A 230 8.57 -23.88 0.44
C ILE A 230 9.49 -24.37 -0.68
N VAL A 231 9.21 -25.55 -1.21
CA VAL A 231 10.04 -26.27 -2.18
C VAL A 231 9.23 -26.52 -3.44
N ILE A 232 9.61 -25.93 -4.57
CA ILE A 232 8.77 -25.91 -5.77
C ILE A 232 9.54 -26.33 -7.01
N LYS A 233 8.90 -27.19 -7.82
CA LYS A 233 9.30 -27.51 -9.18
C LYS A 233 8.10 -27.49 -10.11
N GLY A 234 8.25 -26.79 -11.22
CA GLY A 234 7.23 -26.69 -12.25
C GLY A 234 7.82 -26.97 -13.63
N THR A 235 7.05 -27.64 -14.48
CA THR A 235 7.50 -28.07 -15.81
C THR A 235 6.75 -27.40 -16.97
N GLN A 236 5.65 -26.71 -16.69
CA GLN A 236 4.82 -26.09 -17.72
C GLN A 236 5.53 -24.90 -18.40
N ARG A 237 5.03 -24.53 -19.57
CA ARG A 237 5.49 -23.35 -20.33
C ARG A 237 4.51 -22.21 -20.16
N ILE A 238 5.04 -21.02 -19.89
CA ILE A 238 4.26 -19.80 -19.74
C ILE A 238 4.21 -19.10 -21.10
N LYS A 239 3.02 -18.79 -21.60
CA LYS A 239 2.81 -18.22 -22.94
C LYS A 239 1.99 -16.92 -22.88
N PRO A 240 2.49 -15.83 -23.49
CA PRO A 240 1.70 -14.63 -23.78
C PRO A 240 0.47 -14.92 -24.64
N VAL A 241 -0.60 -14.13 -24.47
CA VAL A 241 -1.77 -14.16 -25.38
C VAL A 241 -1.36 -13.89 -26.82
N ASN A 242 -0.53 -12.85 -27.04
CA ASN A 242 -0.03 -12.49 -28.36
C ASN A 242 1.50 -12.63 -28.41
N GLU A 243 1.98 -13.86 -28.67
CA GLU A 243 3.42 -14.18 -28.66
C GLU A 243 4.23 -13.30 -29.64
N PHE A 244 3.70 -13.01 -30.83
CA PHE A 244 4.39 -12.21 -31.84
C PHE A 244 4.58 -10.75 -31.38
N ALA A 245 3.50 -10.11 -30.95
CA ALA A 245 3.54 -8.74 -30.47
C ALA A 245 4.38 -8.62 -29.19
N PHE A 246 4.19 -9.55 -28.25
CA PHE A 246 4.95 -9.60 -27.01
C PHE A 246 6.45 -9.71 -27.27
N LYS A 247 6.88 -10.60 -28.17
CA LYS A 247 8.30 -10.73 -28.54
C LYS A 247 8.88 -9.45 -29.13
N LYS A 248 8.14 -8.74 -29.98
CA LYS A 248 8.57 -7.46 -30.57
C LYS A 248 8.75 -6.38 -29.50
N ILE A 249 7.81 -6.25 -28.58
CA ILE A 249 7.85 -5.24 -27.52
C ILE A 249 8.92 -5.60 -26.47
N SER A 250 9.03 -6.88 -26.12
CA SER A 250 10.08 -7.41 -25.25
C SER A 250 11.48 -7.13 -25.79
N LYS A 251 11.68 -7.23 -27.12
CA LYS A 251 12.95 -6.86 -27.76
C LYS A 251 13.22 -5.36 -27.61
N LYS A 252 12.25 -4.49 -27.90
CA LYS A 252 12.39 -3.05 -27.67
C LYS A 252 12.74 -2.74 -26.22
N PHE A 253 12.08 -3.40 -25.27
CA PHE A 253 12.34 -3.21 -23.85
C PHE A 253 13.75 -3.63 -23.48
N LEU A 254 14.22 -4.77 -23.98
CA LEU A 254 15.60 -5.22 -23.81
C LEU A 254 16.62 -4.20 -24.36
N ASP A 255 16.36 -3.67 -25.56
CA ASP A 255 17.23 -2.68 -26.20
C ASP A 255 17.28 -1.38 -25.39
N THR A 256 16.14 -0.92 -24.85
CA THR A 256 16.08 0.22 -23.92
C THR A 256 16.95 -0.02 -22.68
N LEU A 257 16.82 -1.18 -22.04
CA LEU A 257 17.61 -1.50 -20.83
C LEU A 257 19.11 -1.58 -21.12
N LYS A 258 19.49 -2.18 -22.25
CA LYS A 258 20.90 -2.32 -22.66
C LYS A 258 21.52 -0.99 -23.09
N GLY A 259 20.74 -0.12 -23.72
CA GLY A 259 21.21 1.18 -24.19
C GLY A 259 21.39 2.23 -23.09
N HIS A 260 20.85 2.00 -21.90
CA HIS A 260 20.91 2.96 -20.79
C HIS A 260 22.17 2.76 -19.92
N PRO A 261 22.92 3.82 -19.56
CA PRO A 261 24.20 3.68 -18.84
C PRO A 261 24.11 2.93 -17.50
N VAL A 262 23.03 3.13 -16.74
CA VAL A 262 22.87 2.51 -15.42
C VAL A 262 22.51 1.03 -15.53
N THR A 263 21.52 0.69 -16.36
CA THR A 263 20.99 -0.68 -16.46
C THR A 263 21.75 -1.56 -17.44
N GLY A 264 22.39 -0.97 -18.46
CA GLY A 264 23.20 -1.68 -19.44
C GLY A 264 24.65 -1.89 -18.99
N THR A 265 25.19 -0.99 -18.17
CA THR A 265 26.61 -1.01 -17.79
C THR A 265 26.83 -0.90 -16.28
N GLY A 266 26.37 0.18 -15.63
CA GLY A 266 26.72 0.51 -14.24
C GLY A 266 26.41 -0.60 -13.23
N LEU A 267 25.13 -1.01 -13.16
CA LEU A 267 24.70 -2.12 -12.30
C LEU A 267 25.37 -3.44 -12.69
N GLY A 268 25.59 -3.65 -14.00
CA GLY A 268 26.28 -4.81 -14.59
C GLY A 268 27.76 -4.91 -14.21
N LEU A 269 28.41 -3.81 -13.84
CA LEU A 269 29.81 -3.77 -13.42
C LEU A 269 29.95 -3.80 -11.90
N TYR A 270 29.25 -2.91 -11.21
CA TYR A 270 29.50 -2.63 -9.78
C TYR A 270 28.43 -3.20 -8.84
N GLY A 271 27.30 -3.67 -9.38
CA GLY A 271 26.11 -3.97 -8.57
C GLY A 271 25.49 -2.70 -7.99
N THR A 272 24.64 -2.85 -6.97
CA THR A 272 24.06 -1.69 -6.27
C THR A 272 25.07 -0.87 -5.44
N PRO A 273 26.20 -1.41 -4.93
CA PRO A 273 27.21 -0.60 -4.25
C PRO A 273 27.81 0.57 -5.05
N ILE A 274 27.53 0.68 -6.36
CA ILE A 274 27.80 1.89 -7.16
C ILE A 274 27.23 3.17 -6.54
N LEU A 275 26.17 3.05 -5.74
CA LEU A 275 25.51 4.19 -5.10
C LEU A 275 26.35 4.81 -3.98
N THR A 276 27.21 4.03 -3.31
CA THR A 276 27.95 4.45 -2.11
C THR A 276 28.71 5.77 -2.32
N THR A 277 29.44 5.88 -3.43
CA THR A 277 30.20 7.09 -3.77
C THR A 277 29.29 8.28 -4.06
N ALA A 278 28.20 8.07 -4.80
CA ALA A 278 27.28 9.14 -5.19
C ALA A 278 26.52 9.70 -3.98
N VAL A 279 25.95 8.82 -3.16
CA VAL A 279 25.17 9.19 -1.97
C VAL A 279 26.05 9.91 -0.94
N ASN A 280 27.28 9.42 -0.71
CA ASN A 280 28.22 10.05 0.21
C ASN A 280 28.65 11.45 -0.25
N LYS A 281 28.96 11.62 -1.54
CA LYS A 281 29.31 12.94 -2.09
C LYS A 281 28.18 13.94 -1.98
N SER A 282 26.93 13.48 -2.07
CA SER A 282 25.75 14.31 -1.84
C SER A 282 25.50 14.64 -0.37
N GLY A 283 26.28 14.09 0.57
CA GLY A 283 26.16 14.36 2.01
C GLY A 283 24.93 13.74 2.66
N VAL A 284 24.45 12.63 2.12
CA VAL A 284 23.21 11.97 2.54
C VAL A 284 23.40 10.46 2.76
N LEU A 285 24.64 10.01 2.97
CA LEU A 285 24.94 8.64 3.40
C LEU A 285 24.89 8.62 4.93
N PRO A 286 23.89 7.99 5.58
CA PRO A 286 23.78 8.06 7.02
C PRO A 286 24.97 7.39 7.72
N VAL A 287 25.52 8.03 8.75
CA VAL A 287 26.62 7.51 9.55
C VAL A 287 26.26 7.62 11.03
N LYS A 288 26.63 6.60 11.82
CA LYS A 288 26.36 6.51 13.27
C LYS A 288 24.90 6.82 13.62
N ASN A 289 23.99 5.95 13.20
CA ASN A 289 22.54 6.12 13.41
C ASN A 289 21.98 7.44 12.84
N PHE A 290 22.43 7.90 11.67
CA PHE A 290 22.00 9.18 11.07
C PHE A 290 22.44 10.42 11.87
N GLN A 291 23.51 10.37 12.66
CA GLN A 291 24.08 11.59 13.25
C GLN A 291 24.77 12.46 12.19
N GLU A 292 25.39 11.82 11.20
CA GLU A 292 26.16 12.47 10.12
C GLU A 292 25.70 11.95 8.74
N GLY A 293 26.05 12.67 7.67
CA GLY A 293 25.69 12.35 6.28
C GLY A 293 26.88 12.02 5.36
N ILE A 294 28.10 12.04 5.90
CA ILE A 294 29.35 11.79 5.16
C ILE A 294 30.20 10.80 5.96
N PHE A 295 30.62 9.73 5.29
CA PHE A 295 31.60 8.79 5.80
C PHE A 295 32.97 9.08 5.15
N ASN A 296 33.96 9.40 5.97
CA ASN A 296 35.29 9.81 5.49
C ASN A 296 35.99 8.70 4.69
N ASP A 297 35.87 7.44 5.14
CA ASP A 297 36.53 6.29 4.53
C ASP A 297 35.67 5.59 3.47
N VAL A 298 34.71 6.29 2.85
CA VAL A 298 33.77 5.71 1.88
C VAL A 298 34.46 4.96 0.74
N ARG A 299 35.65 5.40 0.31
CA ARG A 299 36.40 4.74 -0.78
C ARG A 299 36.73 3.29 -0.44
N ALA A 300 37.04 2.98 0.82
CA ALA A 300 37.40 1.62 1.23
C ALA A 300 36.24 0.63 1.06
N ILE A 301 35.00 1.11 1.07
CA ILE A 301 33.80 0.28 1.00
C ILE A 301 33.02 0.48 -0.30
N ALA A 302 33.46 1.36 -1.19
CA ALA A 302 32.73 1.71 -2.40
C ALA A 302 32.66 0.56 -3.44
N GLY A 303 31.69 0.63 -4.34
CA GLY A 303 31.49 -0.38 -5.39
C GLY A 303 32.71 -0.57 -6.29
N GLU A 304 33.49 0.48 -6.50
CA GLU A 304 34.74 0.47 -7.25
C GLU A 304 35.79 -0.43 -6.60
N THR A 305 35.93 -0.38 -5.28
CA THR A 305 36.84 -1.24 -4.51
C THR A 305 36.30 -2.66 -4.39
N LEU A 306 35.00 -2.82 -4.13
CA LEU A 306 34.36 -4.15 -4.08
C LEU A 306 34.50 -4.91 -5.40
N ARG A 307 34.61 -4.21 -6.54
CA ARG A 307 34.79 -4.85 -7.85
C ARG A 307 36.07 -5.69 -7.92
N GLU A 308 37.13 -5.29 -7.22
CA GLU A 308 38.40 -6.05 -7.17
C GLU A 308 38.24 -7.38 -6.42
N LEU A 309 37.21 -7.48 -5.57
CA LEU A 309 36.88 -8.65 -4.76
C LEU A 309 35.82 -9.55 -5.41
N LEU A 310 35.39 -9.25 -6.63
CA LEU A 310 34.31 -9.97 -7.30
C LEU A 310 34.73 -11.39 -7.68
N ILE A 311 34.00 -12.38 -7.18
CA ILE A 311 34.17 -13.78 -7.60
C ILE A 311 33.25 -14.09 -8.78
N LYS A 312 31.98 -13.68 -8.67
CA LYS A 312 30.95 -14.08 -9.60
C LYS A 312 29.78 -13.12 -9.67
N GLN A 313 29.23 -12.98 -10.87
CA GLN A 313 27.92 -12.37 -11.09
C GLN A 313 26.77 -13.36 -10.80
N VAL A 314 25.78 -12.90 -10.05
CA VAL A 314 24.61 -13.70 -9.61
C VAL A 314 23.32 -13.02 -10.09
N PRO A 315 23.05 -12.98 -11.40
CA PRO A 315 21.83 -12.38 -11.93
C PRO A 315 20.59 -13.15 -11.45
N CYS A 316 19.47 -12.45 -11.27
CA CYS A 316 18.17 -13.13 -11.21
C CYS A 316 17.93 -13.87 -12.53
N GLN A 317 17.15 -14.95 -12.50
CA GLN A 317 16.92 -15.78 -13.68
C GLN A 317 16.32 -14.94 -14.83
N GLY A 318 16.93 -15.02 -16.02
CA GLY A 318 16.50 -14.31 -17.23
C GLY A 318 16.74 -12.79 -17.23
N CYS A 319 17.43 -12.23 -16.24
CA CYS A 319 17.63 -10.79 -16.12
C CYS A 319 18.84 -10.30 -16.97
N PRO A 320 18.65 -9.32 -17.89
CA PRO A 320 19.75 -8.79 -18.69
C PRO A 320 20.61 -7.75 -17.96
N ILE A 321 20.13 -7.16 -16.87
CA ILE A 321 20.88 -6.16 -16.06
C ILE A 321 21.95 -6.85 -15.22
N GLY A 322 21.59 -8.00 -14.64
CA GLY A 322 22.47 -8.85 -13.85
C GLY A 322 23.18 -8.15 -12.70
N CYS A 323 22.47 -7.41 -11.84
CA CYS A 323 23.08 -6.60 -10.77
C CYS A 323 23.74 -7.39 -9.62
N GLY A 324 23.38 -8.66 -9.41
CA GLY A 324 23.83 -9.40 -8.22
C GLY A 324 25.30 -9.75 -8.25
N ARG A 325 25.98 -9.60 -7.12
CA ARG A 325 27.42 -9.83 -7.01
C ARG A 325 27.73 -10.66 -5.78
N SER A 326 28.57 -11.67 -5.98
CA SER A 326 29.20 -12.39 -4.87
C SER A 326 30.66 -12.02 -4.82
N PHE A 327 31.08 -11.50 -3.67
CA PHE A 327 32.43 -11.03 -3.41
C PHE A 327 33.14 -11.97 -2.45
N LYS A 328 34.48 -12.06 -2.50
CA LYS A 328 35.30 -12.72 -1.48
C LYS A 328 36.20 -11.72 -0.79
N PHE A 329 36.24 -11.75 0.53
CA PHE A 329 37.29 -11.11 1.30
C PHE A 329 37.85 -12.10 2.31
N GLY A 330 39.16 -12.35 2.24
CA GLY A 330 39.78 -13.48 2.94
C GLY A 330 39.09 -14.80 2.57
N ASP A 331 38.58 -15.51 3.57
CA ASP A 331 37.86 -16.79 3.40
C ASP A 331 36.33 -16.64 3.30
N ILE A 332 35.80 -15.42 3.42
CA ILE A 332 34.36 -15.18 3.49
C ILE A 332 33.84 -14.74 2.13
N ALA A 333 32.85 -15.45 1.62
CA ALA A 333 32.09 -15.06 0.45
C ALA A 333 30.73 -14.47 0.88
N ALA A 334 30.43 -13.26 0.42
CA ALA A 334 29.18 -12.58 0.75
C ALA A 334 28.49 -12.02 -0.50
N HIS A 335 27.17 -12.04 -0.49
CA HIS A 335 26.34 -11.29 -1.43
C HIS A 335 26.01 -9.95 -0.78
N LEU A 336 26.58 -8.87 -1.30
CA LEU A 336 26.41 -7.52 -0.76
C LEU A 336 25.63 -6.65 -1.73
N GLU A 337 24.56 -6.05 -1.20
CA GLU A 337 23.86 -4.94 -1.82
C GLU A 337 24.23 -3.65 -1.08
N TYR A 338 24.03 -2.49 -1.72
CA TYR A 338 24.32 -1.17 -1.15
C TYR A 338 23.74 -0.97 0.26
N GLU A 339 22.48 -1.35 0.47
CA GLU A 339 21.81 -1.19 1.76
C GLU A 339 22.48 -2.03 2.87
N SER A 340 22.89 -3.27 2.58
CA SER A 340 23.58 -4.12 3.54
C SER A 340 24.97 -3.60 3.88
N LEU A 341 25.69 -3.10 2.87
CA LEU A 341 27.00 -2.47 3.03
C LEU A 341 26.92 -1.25 3.94
N TRP A 342 25.92 -0.39 3.72
CA TRP A 342 25.68 0.79 4.55
C TRP A 342 25.29 0.42 5.99
N ALA A 343 24.24 -0.40 6.14
CA ALA A 343 23.60 -0.65 7.43
C ALA A 343 24.57 -1.33 8.41
N LEU A 344 25.39 -2.25 7.90
CA LEU A 344 26.37 -3.02 8.69
C LEU A 344 27.77 -2.38 8.70
N GLY A 345 27.91 -1.20 8.09
CA GLY A 345 29.16 -0.47 7.94
C GLY A 345 29.04 0.95 8.49
N PRO A 346 28.99 2.00 7.64
CA PRO A 346 28.91 3.41 8.07
C PRO A 346 27.85 3.70 9.14
N ASN A 347 26.67 3.08 9.06
CA ASN A 347 25.62 3.32 10.06
C ASN A 347 26.03 2.91 11.49
N CYS A 348 26.91 1.91 11.62
CA CYS A 348 27.48 1.44 12.87
C CYS A 348 28.91 1.98 13.12
N GLY A 349 29.38 2.94 12.32
CA GLY A 349 30.73 3.49 12.41
C GLY A 349 31.84 2.55 11.92
N ILE A 350 31.52 1.53 11.11
CA ILE A 350 32.46 0.49 10.67
C ILE A 350 32.88 0.74 9.22
N GLY A 351 34.19 0.88 8.99
CA GLY A 351 34.80 0.99 7.66
C GLY A 351 35.57 -0.27 7.19
N ASP A 352 35.70 -1.28 8.05
CA ASP A 352 36.43 -2.51 7.73
C ASP A 352 35.56 -3.49 6.93
N LEU A 353 35.93 -3.72 5.67
CA LEU A 353 35.25 -4.67 4.78
C LEU A 353 35.22 -6.09 5.34
N ASN A 354 36.24 -6.56 6.04
CA ASN A 354 36.25 -7.89 6.65
C ASN A 354 35.11 -8.04 7.66
N VAL A 355 34.89 -7.00 8.47
CA VAL A 355 33.82 -6.96 9.47
C VAL A 355 32.46 -6.90 8.79
N ILE A 356 32.30 -6.08 7.76
CA ILE A 356 31.05 -5.97 7.00
C ILE A 356 30.70 -7.29 6.30
N PHE A 357 31.68 -7.99 5.73
CA PHE A 357 31.49 -9.31 5.13
C PHE A 357 31.05 -10.34 6.17
N LYS A 358 31.70 -10.39 7.34
CA LYS A 358 31.30 -11.25 8.47
C LYS A 358 29.88 -10.97 8.93
N ALA A 359 29.53 -9.70 9.10
CA ALA A 359 28.21 -9.29 9.55
C ALA A 359 27.12 -9.64 8.52
N SER A 360 27.37 -9.39 7.23
CA SER A 360 26.42 -9.75 6.18
C SER A 360 26.26 -11.27 6.06
N GLU A 361 27.33 -12.04 6.19
CA GLU A 361 27.28 -13.50 6.17
C GLU A 361 26.44 -14.03 7.34
N LYS A 362 26.66 -13.52 8.56
CA LYS A 362 25.85 -13.84 9.75
C LYS A 362 24.37 -13.51 9.53
N CYS A 363 24.04 -12.31 9.08
CA CYS A 363 22.65 -11.91 8.82
C CYS A 363 21.99 -12.84 7.79
N ASN A 364 22.68 -13.15 6.69
CA ASN A 364 22.17 -14.05 5.67
C ASN A 364 21.94 -15.46 6.21
N ARG A 365 22.91 -15.99 6.98
CA ARG A 365 22.85 -17.31 7.62
C ARG A 365 21.67 -17.42 8.57
N TYR A 366 21.52 -16.46 9.48
CA TYR A 366 20.40 -16.46 10.43
C TYR A 366 19.05 -16.12 9.81
N GLY A 367 19.03 -15.48 8.65
CA GLY A 367 17.81 -14.97 8.02
C GLY A 367 17.32 -13.68 8.67
N LEU A 368 18.19 -12.67 8.77
CA LEU A 368 17.89 -11.33 9.28
C LEU A 368 17.88 -10.28 8.17
N ASP A 369 16.98 -9.29 8.26
CA ASP A 369 17.07 -8.04 7.48
C ASP A 369 18.32 -7.25 7.91
N THR A 370 19.23 -7.01 6.97
CA THR A 370 20.48 -6.27 7.22
C THR A 370 20.22 -4.81 7.58
N ILE A 371 19.20 -4.18 6.96
CA ILE A 371 18.85 -2.78 7.23
C ILE A 371 18.40 -2.64 8.67
N SER A 372 17.41 -3.43 9.07
CA SER A 372 16.83 -3.36 10.42
C SER A 372 17.83 -3.80 11.49
N THR A 373 18.67 -4.81 11.20
CA THR A 373 19.74 -5.24 12.12
C THR A 373 20.75 -4.12 12.36
N GLY A 374 21.26 -3.48 11.29
CA GLY A 374 22.22 -2.39 11.40
C GLY A 374 21.65 -1.17 12.14
N ASN A 375 20.41 -0.80 11.85
CA ASN A 375 19.74 0.29 12.56
C ASN A 375 19.51 -0.02 14.05
N ALA A 376 19.08 -1.25 14.39
CA ALA A 376 18.88 -1.63 15.78
C ALA A 376 20.17 -1.57 16.61
N ILE A 377 21.28 -2.02 16.02
CA ILE A 377 22.59 -1.94 16.69
C ILE A 377 23.08 -0.50 16.77
N ALA A 378 22.98 0.28 15.69
CA ALA A 378 23.42 1.68 15.67
C ALA A 378 22.65 2.55 16.69
N TRP A 379 21.33 2.35 16.80
CA TRP A 379 20.52 3.03 17.81
C TRP A 379 20.94 2.64 19.24
N TYR A 380 21.25 1.36 19.47
CA TYR A 380 21.70 0.90 20.78
C TYR A 380 23.10 1.42 21.15
N MET A 381 24.03 1.50 20.18
CA MET A 381 25.33 2.17 20.33
C MET A 381 25.14 3.63 20.77
N GLU A 382 24.23 4.37 20.12
CA GLU A 382 23.92 5.74 20.50
C GLU A 382 23.27 5.86 21.89
N CYS A 383 22.43 4.90 22.29
CA CYS A 383 21.93 4.83 23.66
C CYS A 383 23.09 4.71 24.67
N GLY A 384 24.13 3.96 24.35
CA GLY A 384 25.36 3.87 25.14
C GLY A 384 26.11 5.18 25.23
N GLU A 385 26.35 5.84 24.08
CA GLU A 385 27.02 7.15 24.05
C GLU A 385 26.27 8.24 24.82
N ARG A 386 24.94 8.17 24.82
CA ARG A 386 24.07 9.08 25.60
C ARG A 386 23.89 8.66 27.06
N GLY A 387 24.52 7.56 27.49
CA GLY A 387 24.47 7.07 28.87
C GLY A 387 23.12 6.48 29.30
N LEU A 388 22.26 6.11 28.34
CA LEU A 388 20.94 5.50 28.62
C LEU A 388 21.05 4.01 28.98
N VAL A 389 22.13 3.36 28.52
CA VAL A 389 22.48 1.97 28.80
C VAL A 389 23.99 1.86 29.02
N SER A 390 24.42 0.89 29.83
CA SER A 390 25.84 0.74 30.22
C SER A 390 26.60 -0.34 29.46
N ASP A 391 25.89 -1.21 28.74
CA ASP A 391 26.42 -2.42 28.09
C ASP A 391 26.42 -2.35 26.56
N ALA A 392 26.06 -1.20 25.98
CA ALA A 392 26.15 -0.98 24.55
C ALA A 392 27.61 -0.78 24.11
N PRO A 393 28.02 -1.38 22.98
CA PRO A 393 29.32 -1.11 22.38
C PRO A 393 29.39 0.31 21.84
N HIS A 394 30.61 0.82 21.68
CA HIS A 394 30.82 2.11 21.01
C HIS A 394 30.71 1.98 19.48
N PHE A 395 30.39 3.07 18.77
CA PHE A 395 30.44 3.06 17.31
C PHE A 395 31.84 2.67 16.81
N GLY A 396 31.89 1.78 15.81
CA GLY A 396 33.14 1.23 15.28
C GLY A 396 33.75 0.06 16.09
N GLU A 397 33.18 -0.29 17.25
CA GLU A 397 33.63 -1.45 18.02
C GLU A 397 33.21 -2.77 17.35
N VAL A 398 34.18 -3.62 17.02
CA VAL A 398 33.97 -4.81 16.18
C VAL A 398 33.36 -5.99 16.95
N ASP A 399 33.91 -6.34 18.10
CA ASP A 399 33.52 -7.56 18.81
C ASP A 399 32.11 -7.44 19.40
N GLY A 400 31.80 -6.31 20.03
CA GLY A 400 30.46 -6.00 20.51
C GLY A 400 29.42 -5.97 19.39
N PHE A 401 29.76 -5.35 18.24
CA PHE A 401 28.89 -5.31 17.06
C PHE A 401 28.55 -6.71 16.53
N LEU A 402 29.56 -7.55 16.27
CA LEU A 402 29.33 -8.90 15.72
C LEU A 402 28.57 -9.79 16.73
N LYS A 403 28.85 -9.65 18.02
CA LYS A 403 28.15 -10.36 19.09
C LYS A 403 26.68 -9.94 19.18
N LEU A 404 26.36 -8.66 18.98
CA LEU A 404 24.97 -8.20 18.96
C LEU A 404 24.16 -8.82 17.83
N ILE A 405 24.75 -9.05 16.65
CA ILE A 405 24.07 -9.75 15.55
C ILE A 405 23.67 -11.17 15.99
N ASP A 406 24.59 -11.92 16.61
CA ASP A 406 24.31 -13.26 17.14
C ASP A 406 23.22 -13.21 18.23
N ASN A 407 23.33 -12.26 19.17
CA ASN A 407 22.35 -12.07 20.24
C ASN A 407 20.95 -11.76 19.69
N ILE A 408 20.84 -10.92 18.66
CA ILE A 408 19.58 -10.55 17.99
C ILE A 408 18.96 -11.76 17.29
N ALA A 409 19.76 -12.54 16.56
CA ALA A 409 19.30 -13.74 15.87
C ALA A 409 18.78 -14.81 16.86
N LEU A 410 19.51 -15.00 17.95
CA LEU A 410 19.24 -16.04 18.95
C LEU A 410 18.30 -15.57 20.08
N LYS A 411 17.93 -14.29 20.10
CA LYS A 411 17.17 -13.60 21.15
C LYS A 411 17.79 -13.79 22.55
N GLN A 412 19.09 -13.58 22.66
CA GLN A 412 19.86 -13.71 23.90
C GLN A 412 20.19 -12.34 24.50
N GLY A 413 20.04 -12.19 25.81
CA GLY A 413 20.30 -10.93 26.51
C GLY A 413 19.54 -9.75 25.88
N VAL A 414 20.23 -8.64 25.64
CA VAL A 414 19.66 -7.47 24.96
C VAL A 414 19.19 -7.75 23.53
N GLY A 415 19.68 -8.83 22.90
CA GLY A 415 19.20 -9.25 21.59
C GLY A 415 17.71 -9.63 21.59
N ALA A 416 17.15 -10.06 22.71
CA ALA A 416 15.70 -10.28 22.82
C ALA A 416 14.91 -8.96 22.65
N LEU A 417 15.39 -7.87 23.25
CA LEU A 417 14.83 -6.53 23.11
C LEU A 417 15.00 -6.01 21.67
N LEU A 418 16.24 -6.03 21.17
CA LEU A 418 16.55 -5.52 19.83
C LEU A 418 15.85 -6.30 18.72
N SER A 419 15.59 -7.61 18.90
CA SER A 419 14.80 -8.42 17.96
C SER A 419 13.35 -7.96 17.77
N GLN A 420 12.87 -7.03 18.60
CA GLN A 420 11.54 -6.44 18.48
C GLN A 420 11.47 -5.24 17.51
N GLY A 421 12.63 -4.78 17.00
CA GLY A 421 12.76 -3.56 16.18
C GLY A 421 12.92 -2.30 17.03
N VAL A 422 13.48 -1.24 16.44
CA VAL A 422 13.87 -0.03 17.17
C VAL A 422 12.69 0.70 17.81
N ARG A 423 11.51 0.67 17.19
CA ARG A 423 10.30 1.30 17.78
C ARG A 423 9.97 0.69 19.13
N ALA A 424 9.86 -0.63 19.17
CA ALA A 424 9.48 -1.35 20.37
C ALA A 424 10.61 -1.31 21.41
N ALA A 425 11.87 -1.41 20.96
CA ALA A 425 13.02 -1.33 21.83
C ALA A 425 13.14 0.06 22.48
N ALA A 426 12.96 1.14 21.73
CA ALA A 426 13.01 2.50 22.23
C ALA A 426 11.90 2.81 23.23
N ALA A 427 10.67 2.41 22.91
CA ALA A 427 9.55 2.55 23.85
C ALA A 427 9.79 1.83 25.20
N GLN A 428 10.57 0.73 25.20
CA GLN A 428 10.90 -0.01 26.41
C GLN A 428 12.09 0.57 27.18
N ILE A 429 13.12 1.10 26.49
CA ILE A 429 14.22 1.82 27.15
C ILE A 429 13.73 3.17 27.71
N GLY A 430 12.80 3.82 27.01
CA GLY A 430 12.25 5.13 27.35
C GLY A 430 13.33 6.21 27.32
N GLN A 431 13.24 7.18 28.23
CA GLN A 431 14.23 8.26 28.40
C GLN A 431 14.43 9.11 27.12
N ASN A 432 13.35 9.27 26.34
CA ASN A 432 13.34 9.94 25.03
C ASN A 432 14.26 9.25 23.99
N SER A 433 14.58 7.97 24.16
CA SER A 433 15.33 7.21 23.15
C SER A 433 14.56 7.04 21.83
N GLU A 434 13.25 7.27 21.86
CA GLU A 434 12.35 7.32 20.72
C GLU A 434 12.68 8.50 19.77
N ASP A 435 13.22 9.61 20.28
CA ASP A 435 13.51 10.83 19.50
C ASP A 435 14.56 10.59 18.40
N PHE A 436 15.44 9.61 18.60
CA PHE A 436 16.51 9.21 17.67
C PHE A 436 16.41 7.74 17.23
N ALA A 437 15.26 7.10 17.45
CA ALA A 437 14.94 5.79 16.89
C ALA A 437 14.49 5.96 15.42
N CYS A 438 15.42 5.78 14.48
CA CYS A 438 15.21 6.05 13.06
C CYS A 438 14.28 5.01 12.38
N HIS A 439 12.96 5.18 12.51
CA HIS A 439 11.94 4.34 11.88
C HIS A 439 10.72 5.15 11.41
N ILE A 440 9.92 4.58 10.49
CA ILE A 440 8.57 5.07 10.19
C ILE A 440 7.61 3.89 10.24
N LYS A 441 6.51 4.07 10.98
CA LYS A 441 5.53 3.02 11.29
C LYS A 441 6.17 1.76 11.89
N GLY A 442 7.32 1.88 12.54
CA GLY A 442 8.09 0.78 13.13
C GLY A 442 9.10 0.11 12.21
N LEU A 443 9.11 0.39 10.90
CA LEU A 443 10.13 -0.12 9.98
C LEU A 443 11.34 0.82 9.96
N GLU A 444 12.54 0.28 10.13
CA GLU A 444 13.81 1.01 10.20
C GLU A 444 14.14 1.75 8.88
N MET A 445 14.81 2.89 8.98
CA MET A 445 15.14 3.73 7.82
C MET A 445 16.24 3.10 6.93
N PRO A 446 16.15 3.22 5.59
CA PRO A 446 17.20 2.77 4.66
C PRO A 446 18.29 3.84 4.45
N ALA A 447 19.27 3.53 3.60
CA ALA A 447 20.55 4.22 3.44
C ALA A 447 20.53 5.62 2.76
N TYR A 448 19.52 6.44 3.01
CA TYR A 448 19.46 7.80 2.48
C TYR A 448 18.88 8.76 3.53
N ASP A 449 19.67 9.76 3.91
CA ASP A 449 19.27 10.74 4.92
C ASP A 449 18.17 11.67 4.36
N PRO A 450 16.96 11.67 4.95
CA PRO A 450 15.83 12.45 4.44
C PRO A 450 16.05 13.96 4.55
N ARG A 451 16.96 14.45 5.41
CA ARG A 451 17.22 15.89 5.56
C ARG A 451 17.77 16.50 4.27
N GLY A 452 18.58 15.74 3.54
CA GLY A 452 19.15 16.15 2.27
C GLY A 452 18.44 15.62 1.03
N ILE A 453 17.29 14.93 1.16
CA ILE A 453 16.51 14.41 0.03
C ILE A 453 15.01 14.51 0.33
N LYS A 454 14.38 15.66 0.03
CA LYS A 454 12.98 15.94 0.43
C LYS A 454 11.97 14.98 -0.21
N GLY A 455 12.20 14.52 -1.45
CA GLY A 455 11.35 13.51 -2.08
C GLY A 455 11.38 12.17 -1.34
N MET A 456 12.56 11.75 -0.87
CA MET A 456 12.71 10.53 -0.06
C MET A 456 12.09 10.70 1.33
N ALA A 457 12.21 11.87 1.94
CA ALA A 457 11.56 12.18 3.22
C ALA A 457 10.05 11.94 3.13
N LEU A 458 9.39 12.49 2.11
CA LEU A 458 7.97 12.27 1.86
C LEU A 458 7.64 10.82 1.49
N SER A 459 8.48 10.17 0.68
CA SER A 459 8.32 8.76 0.30
C SER A 459 8.34 7.84 1.53
N TYR A 460 9.25 8.07 2.47
CA TYR A 460 9.29 7.30 3.71
C TYR A 460 8.04 7.57 4.56
N ALA A 461 7.69 8.84 4.78
CA ALA A 461 6.55 9.25 5.58
C ALA A 461 5.25 8.60 5.07
N THR A 462 5.02 8.61 3.76
CA THR A 462 3.74 8.20 3.13
C THR A 462 3.71 6.75 2.65
N SER A 463 4.79 5.99 2.86
CA SER A 463 4.86 4.58 2.48
C SER A 463 3.88 3.74 3.32
N ASN A 464 3.03 2.97 2.63
CA ASN A 464 2.08 2.05 3.27
C ASN A 464 2.74 0.92 4.08
N THR A 465 4.04 0.68 3.90
CA THR A 465 4.75 -0.44 4.55
C THR A 465 5.73 0.01 5.63
N GLY A 466 5.78 1.31 5.97
CA GLY A 466 6.83 1.93 6.78
C GLY A 466 8.03 2.42 5.96
N ALA A 467 9.11 2.85 6.61
CA ALA A 467 10.26 3.48 5.96
C ALA A 467 10.94 2.56 4.92
N THR A 468 10.63 2.73 3.64
CA THR A 468 11.27 2.00 2.55
C THR A 468 11.50 2.91 1.35
N HIS A 469 12.65 2.74 0.71
CA HIS A 469 13.02 3.53 -0.46
C HIS A 469 12.40 2.98 -1.76
N LEU A 470 11.75 1.81 -1.70
CA LEU A 470 11.25 1.11 -2.88
C LEU A 470 9.77 1.39 -3.18
N LYS A 471 9.08 2.26 -2.44
CA LYS A 471 7.71 2.66 -2.78
C LYS A 471 7.70 3.86 -3.73
N ALA A 472 8.54 4.86 -3.47
CA ALA A 472 9.03 5.79 -4.48
C ALA A 472 10.52 6.04 -4.25
N TYR A 473 11.33 5.89 -5.31
CA TYR A 473 12.79 5.95 -5.23
C TYR A 473 13.32 7.20 -5.91
N THR A 474 13.02 8.36 -5.33
CA THR A 474 13.33 9.67 -5.91
C THR A 474 14.83 9.99 -5.97
N VAL A 475 15.68 9.19 -5.30
CA VAL A 475 17.15 9.17 -5.47
C VAL A 475 17.56 9.09 -6.95
N ILE A 476 16.76 8.43 -7.80
CA ILE A 476 16.97 8.38 -9.25
C ILE A 476 17.08 9.80 -9.84
N GLN A 477 16.17 10.70 -9.48
CA GLN A 477 16.13 12.07 -9.99
C GLN A 477 16.96 13.03 -9.12
N GLU A 478 16.90 12.87 -7.80
CA GLU A 478 17.45 13.80 -6.80
C GLU A 478 18.97 13.64 -6.60
N ILE A 479 19.51 12.44 -6.81
CA ILE A 479 20.94 12.15 -6.63
C ILE A 479 21.58 11.70 -7.93
N LEU A 480 20.94 10.77 -8.66
CA LEU A 480 21.50 10.23 -9.91
C LEU A 480 21.15 11.08 -11.14
N SER A 481 20.36 12.14 -10.97
CA SER A 481 20.01 13.10 -12.02
C SER A 481 19.39 12.46 -13.28
N THR A 482 18.72 11.32 -13.13
CA THR A 482 18.17 10.52 -14.23
C THR A 482 16.64 10.54 -14.16
N PRO A 483 15.89 10.78 -15.24
CA PRO A 483 16.35 11.30 -16.53
C PRO A 483 16.77 12.78 -16.47
N HIS A 484 16.36 13.50 -15.42
CA HIS A 484 16.71 14.90 -15.19
C HIS A 484 17.04 15.12 -13.71
N TYR A 485 17.94 16.07 -13.44
CA TYR A 485 18.21 16.56 -12.10
C TYR A 485 16.97 17.23 -11.51
N VAL A 486 16.66 16.88 -10.26
CA VAL A 486 15.67 17.57 -9.44
C VAL A 486 16.39 17.98 -8.16
N ASP A 487 16.32 19.26 -7.79
CA ASP A 487 16.97 19.77 -6.58
C ASP A 487 16.52 18.97 -5.35
N PRO A 488 17.42 18.26 -4.65
CA PRO A 488 17.06 17.40 -3.53
C PRO A 488 16.63 18.19 -2.28
N LEU A 489 16.93 19.49 -2.20
CA LEU A 489 16.57 20.35 -1.06
C LEU A 489 15.25 21.09 -1.26
N ALA A 490 14.77 21.19 -2.49
CA ALA A 490 13.49 21.82 -2.81
C ALA A 490 12.30 20.93 -2.39
N GLU A 491 11.20 21.55 -1.97
CA GLU A 491 9.95 20.85 -1.65
C GLU A 491 8.95 20.83 -2.79
N GLU A 492 9.04 21.82 -3.69
CA GLU A 492 8.09 21.99 -4.79
C GLU A 492 8.12 20.80 -5.75
N GLY A 493 6.94 20.32 -6.14
CA GLY A 493 6.78 19.21 -7.09
C GLY A 493 7.12 17.82 -6.53
N LYS A 494 7.64 17.71 -5.31
CA LYS A 494 8.00 16.42 -4.68
C LYS A 494 6.78 15.54 -4.44
N ALA A 495 5.68 16.13 -3.98
CA ALA A 495 4.45 15.40 -3.73
C ALA A 495 3.90 14.71 -5.00
N ALA A 496 3.89 15.43 -6.13
CA ALA A 496 3.48 14.88 -7.42
C ALA A 496 4.42 13.76 -7.90
N LEU A 497 5.74 13.97 -7.80
CA LEU A 497 6.74 12.97 -8.20
C LEU A 497 6.61 11.69 -7.36
N VAL A 498 6.49 11.81 -6.03
CA VAL A 498 6.34 10.67 -5.11
C VAL A 498 5.05 9.91 -5.38
N LYS A 499 3.90 10.59 -5.53
CA LYS A 499 2.62 9.95 -5.87
C LYS A 499 2.76 9.15 -7.16
N GLU A 500 3.27 9.77 -8.22
CA GLU A 500 3.39 9.15 -9.53
C GLU A 500 4.30 7.90 -9.48
N MET A 501 5.45 7.99 -8.83
CA MET A 501 6.34 6.83 -8.67
C MET A 501 5.68 5.71 -7.86
N GLN A 502 4.97 6.03 -6.77
CA GLN A 502 4.24 5.05 -5.96
C GLN A 502 3.18 4.30 -6.76
N ASP A 503 2.44 5.00 -7.62
CA ASP A 503 1.42 4.38 -8.48
C ASP A 503 2.07 3.45 -9.50
N VAL A 504 3.10 3.92 -10.21
CA VAL A 504 3.83 3.09 -11.18
C VAL A 504 4.47 1.88 -10.50
N PHE A 505 5.08 2.06 -9.34
CA PHE A 505 5.78 0.99 -8.62
C PHE A 505 4.82 -0.05 -8.05
N ALA A 506 3.59 0.33 -7.68
CA ALA A 506 2.56 -0.64 -7.32
C ALA A 506 2.23 -1.58 -8.48
N VAL A 507 2.19 -1.08 -9.72
CA VAL A 507 1.99 -1.93 -10.91
C VAL A 507 3.20 -2.79 -11.22
N LEU A 508 4.43 -2.24 -11.13
CA LEU A 508 5.64 -3.03 -11.36
C LEU A 508 5.76 -4.19 -10.35
N ASP A 509 5.44 -3.93 -9.08
CA ASP A 509 5.38 -4.95 -8.03
C ASP A 509 4.29 -5.99 -8.32
N SER A 510 3.13 -5.58 -8.81
CA SER A 510 2.01 -6.50 -9.12
C SER A 510 2.25 -7.32 -10.38
N ALA A 511 2.98 -6.74 -11.35
CA ALA A 511 3.44 -7.42 -12.54
C ALA A 511 4.66 -8.32 -12.30
N GLU A 512 5.32 -8.16 -11.13
CA GLU A 512 6.58 -8.79 -10.75
C GLU A 512 7.76 -8.45 -11.68
N TRP A 513 7.88 -7.16 -12.02
CA TRP A 513 9.05 -6.57 -12.66
C TRP A 513 10.05 -6.03 -11.64
N CYS A 514 11.34 -6.11 -11.98
CA CYS A 514 12.35 -5.44 -11.18
C CYS A 514 12.28 -3.91 -11.38
N LYS A 515 12.14 -3.15 -10.29
CA LYS A 515 12.09 -1.67 -10.32
C LYS A 515 13.29 -1.00 -10.98
N PHE A 516 14.44 -1.65 -11.10
CA PHE A 516 15.58 -1.09 -11.85
C PHE A 516 15.27 -0.82 -13.32
N THR A 517 14.25 -1.45 -13.90
CA THR A 517 13.82 -1.10 -15.25
C THR A 517 13.31 0.33 -15.37
N SER A 518 12.76 0.90 -14.28
CA SER A 518 12.28 2.30 -14.26
C SER A 518 13.40 3.30 -14.54
N MET A 519 14.64 3.01 -14.15
CA MET A 519 15.80 3.89 -14.39
C MET A 519 16.06 4.13 -15.88
N ALA A 520 15.68 3.20 -16.75
CA ALA A 520 15.87 3.31 -18.20
C ALA A 520 14.58 3.66 -18.95
N VAL A 521 13.42 3.34 -18.37
CA VAL A 521 12.12 3.59 -19.01
C VAL A 521 11.64 5.02 -18.76
N PHE A 522 11.92 5.58 -17.58
CA PHE A 522 11.55 6.96 -17.31
C PHE A 522 12.42 7.90 -18.14
N SER A 523 11.77 8.66 -19.02
CA SER A 523 12.38 9.68 -19.87
C SER A 523 12.05 11.09 -19.41
N THR A 524 11.05 11.28 -18.56
CA THR A 524 10.69 12.54 -17.93
C THR A 524 10.26 12.32 -16.46
N LEU A 525 9.92 13.41 -15.76
CA LEU A 525 9.37 13.34 -14.40
C LEU A 525 7.93 12.80 -14.33
N LYS A 526 7.29 12.50 -15.48
CA LYS A 526 5.94 11.93 -15.56
C LYS A 526 5.89 10.40 -15.46
N CYS A 527 7.05 9.76 -15.25
CA CYS A 527 7.24 8.32 -15.10
C CYS A 527 6.54 7.51 -16.20
N GLU A 528 7.12 7.48 -17.40
CA GLU A 528 6.54 6.84 -18.57
C GLU A 528 6.24 5.35 -18.36
N VAL A 529 5.08 4.91 -18.87
CA VAL A 529 4.59 3.54 -18.67
C VAL A 529 4.21 2.81 -19.96
N ASP A 530 4.27 3.47 -21.12
CA ASP A 530 3.77 2.94 -22.40
C ASP A 530 4.32 1.55 -22.74
N ILE A 531 5.61 1.30 -22.47
CA ILE A 531 6.22 0.01 -22.78
C ILE A 531 5.72 -1.08 -21.83
N TYR A 532 5.51 -0.75 -20.54
CA TYR A 532 4.94 -1.68 -19.56
C TYR A 532 3.48 -1.99 -19.89
N ALA A 533 2.68 -0.97 -20.19
CA ALA A 533 1.27 -1.11 -20.56
C ALA A 533 1.09 -2.00 -21.80
N LYS A 534 1.92 -1.80 -22.84
CA LYS A 534 1.95 -2.63 -24.05
C LYS A 534 2.41 -4.07 -23.78
N MET A 535 3.42 -4.25 -22.91
CA MET A 535 3.84 -5.59 -22.49
C MET A 535 2.73 -6.32 -21.76
N LEU A 536 2.06 -5.68 -20.79
CA LEU A 536 0.92 -6.27 -20.08
C LEU A 536 -0.22 -6.60 -21.03
N THR A 537 -0.58 -5.69 -21.94
CA THR A 537 -1.65 -5.92 -22.93
C THR A 537 -1.36 -7.15 -23.79
N THR A 538 -0.14 -7.27 -24.31
CA THR A 538 0.22 -8.40 -25.18
C THR A 538 0.41 -9.73 -24.43
N ALA A 539 0.72 -9.69 -23.13
CA ALA A 539 0.83 -10.90 -22.30
C ALA A 539 -0.50 -11.39 -21.72
N THR A 540 -1.40 -10.48 -21.38
CA THR A 540 -2.64 -10.79 -20.64
C THR A 540 -3.88 -10.75 -21.53
N GLY A 541 -3.84 -10.00 -22.64
CA GLY A 541 -5.01 -9.75 -23.47
C GLY A 541 -5.94 -8.64 -22.94
N PHE A 542 -5.71 -8.13 -21.72
CA PHE A 542 -6.41 -6.95 -21.23
C PHE A 542 -5.96 -5.70 -21.97
N PHE A 543 -6.89 -4.85 -22.37
CA PHE A 543 -6.51 -3.55 -22.92
C PHE A 543 -6.01 -2.65 -21.79
N ILE A 544 -4.70 -2.44 -21.71
CA ILE A 544 -4.05 -1.58 -20.72
C ILE A 544 -3.26 -0.52 -21.50
N ASP A 545 -3.77 0.70 -21.48
CA ASP A 545 -3.03 1.88 -21.89
C ASP A 545 -2.37 2.56 -20.67
N SER A 546 -1.75 3.71 -20.89
CA SER A 546 -1.03 4.42 -19.84
C SER A 546 -1.95 5.02 -18.77
N THR A 547 -3.19 5.33 -19.11
CA THR A 547 -4.21 5.83 -18.17
C THR A 547 -4.66 4.70 -17.26
N GLU A 548 -5.04 3.55 -17.84
CA GLU A 548 -5.47 2.39 -17.04
C GLU A 548 -4.31 1.84 -16.21
N PHE A 549 -3.07 1.83 -16.72
CA PHE A 549 -1.89 1.43 -15.97
C PHE A 549 -1.76 2.25 -14.67
N LYS A 550 -1.81 3.59 -14.77
CA LYS A 550 -1.71 4.46 -13.59
C LYS A 550 -2.91 4.27 -12.65
N LYS A 551 -4.11 4.09 -13.20
CA LYS A 551 -5.32 3.82 -12.40
C LYS A 551 -5.23 2.53 -11.60
N ILE A 552 -4.68 1.45 -12.17
CA ILE A 552 -4.41 0.20 -11.45
C ILE A 552 -3.45 0.45 -10.29
N GLY A 553 -2.35 1.17 -10.52
CA GLY A 553 -1.39 1.52 -9.49
C GLY A 553 -2.00 2.33 -8.34
N GLU A 554 -2.75 3.38 -8.68
CA GLU A 554 -3.44 4.23 -7.72
C GLU A 554 -4.49 3.45 -6.92
N ARG A 555 -5.23 2.53 -7.56
CA ARG A 555 -6.19 1.63 -6.90
C ARG A 555 -5.50 0.76 -5.85
N ILE A 556 -4.40 0.10 -6.21
CA ILE A 556 -3.65 -0.76 -5.29
C ILE A 556 -3.14 0.06 -4.10
N TYR A 557 -2.53 1.21 -4.34
CA TYR A 557 -1.97 2.05 -3.28
C TYR A 557 -3.04 2.55 -2.29
N ASN A 558 -4.23 2.91 -2.80
CA ASN A 558 -5.35 3.33 -1.96
C ASN A 558 -5.96 2.17 -1.17
N LEU A 559 -6.03 0.96 -1.74
CA LEU A 559 -6.54 -0.21 -1.03
C LEU A 559 -5.65 -0.58 0.16
N GLU A 560 -4.34 -0.48 -0.01
CA GLU A 560 -3.38 -0.64 1.09
C GLU A 560 -3.53 0.43 2.16
N ARG A 561 -3.74 1.70 1.76
CA ARG A 561 -3.99 2.78 2.71
C ARG A 561 -5.25 2.51 3.51
N LEU A 562 -6.31 2.02 2.85
CA LEU A 562 -7.56 1.64 3.50
C LEU A 562 -7.40 0.46 4.46
N PHE A 563 -6.61 -0.55 4.08
CA PHE A 563 -6.21 -1.63 5.00
C PHE A 563 -5.52 -1.06 6.24
N ASN A 564 -4.53 -0.19 6.06
CA ASN A 564 -3.78 0.39 7.16
C ASN A 564 -4.67 1.25 8.07
N TYR A 565 -5.55 2.05 7.48
CA TYR A 565 -6.52 2.86 8.23
C TYR A 565 -7.47 1.98 9.06
N ARG A 566 -7.95 0.86 8.50
CA ARG A 566 -8.72 -0.16 9.22
C ARG A 566 -7.95 -0.72 10.43
N GLU A 567 -6.63 -0.87 10.31
CA GLU A 567 -5.74 -1.30 11.40
C GLU A 567 -5.36 -0.18 12.39
N GLY A 568 -5.83 1.05 12.18
CA GLY A 568 -5.68 2.19 13.09
C GLY A 568 -4.65 3.24 12.66
N LEU A 569 -4.10 3.14 11.45
CA LEU A 569 -3.12 4.11 10.94
C LEU A 569 -3.78 5.42 10.54
N THR A 570 -3.19 6.55 10.94
CA THR A 570 -3.70 7.91 10.66
C THR A 570 -2.59 8.82 10.10
N ARG A 571 -2.89 10.12 9.95
CA ARG A 571 -1.90 11.16 9.61
C ARG A 571 -0.72 11.18 10.61
N ASP A 572 -0.96 10.92 11.88
CA ASP A 572 0.08 10.95 12.93
C ASP A 572 1.17 9.88 12.70
N ASP A 573 0.85 8.84 11.93
CA ASP A 573 1.80 7.78 11.56
C ASP A 573 2.61 8.08 10.29
N ASP A 574 2.26 9.15 9.56
CA ASP A 574 2.98 9.65 8.38
C ASP A 574 4.00 10.74 8.79
N GLN A 575 4.61 10.58 9.96
CA GLN A 575 5.60 11.51 10.52
C GLN A 575 7.03 10.94 10.47
N LEU A 576 8.01 11.84 10.36
CA LEU A 576 9.43 11.51 10.46
C LEU A 576 9.88 11.51 11.93
N PRO A 577 10.89 10.69 12.29
CA PRO A 577 11.55 10.79 13.60
C PRO A 577 12.00 12.21 13.93
N LYS A 578 11.89 12.60 15.20
CA LYS A 578 12.17 13.97 15.68
C LYS A 578 13.57 14.45 15.31
N ARG A 579 14.56 13.55 15.28
CA ARG A 579 15.91 13.79 14.73
C ARG A 579 15.87 14.56 13.40
N PHE A 580 15.07 14.12 12.43
CA PHE A 580 15.06 14.73 11.10
C PHE A 580 14.30 16.07 11.04
N LEU A 581 13.49 16.36 12.05
CA LEU A 581 12.73 17.60 12.19
C LEU A 581 13.51 18.69 12.94
N THR A 582 14.50 18.30 13.75
CA THR A 582 15.14 19.22 14.71
C THR A 582 16.68 19.22 14.65
N GLU A 583 17.32 18.10 14.32
CA GLU A 583 18.78 17.99 14.26
C GLU A 583 19.29 18.22 12.82
N THR A 584 20.14 19.22 12.62
CA THR A 584 20.72 19.52 11.32
C THR A 584 21.89 18.59 10.96
N LEU A 585 22.07 18.29 9.67
CA LEU A 585 23.31 17.67 9.21
C LEU A 585 24.53 18.58 9.50
N PRO A 586 25.63 18.03 10.05
CA PRO A 586 26.78 18.84 10.49
C PRO A 586 27.64 19.37 9.34
N GLU A 587 27.67 18.64 8.22
CA GLU A 587 28.50 18.94 7.05
C GLU A 587 27.88 18.44 5.74
N GLY A 588 28.60 18.68 4.63
CA GLY A 588 28.18 18.29 3.29
C GLY A 588 27.20 19.25 2.60
N PRO A 589 26.77 18.93 1.37
CA PRO A 589 25.84 19.76 0.60
C PRO A 589 24.50 20.05 1.29
N ALA A 590 24.06 19.16 2.18
CA ALA A 590 22.82 19.31 2.96
C ALA A 590 23.06 19.86 4.38
N LYS A 591 24.23 20.47 4.65
CA LYS A 591 24.52 21.08 5.95
C LYS A 591 23.43 22.06 6.38
N GLY A 592 23.00 21.98 7.64
CA GLY A 592 21.99 22.89 8.19
C GLY A 592 20.54 22.52 7.83
N GLN A 593 20.32 21.46 7.05
CA GLN A 593 18.98 21.06 6.62
C GLN A 593 18.24 20.23 7.68
N VAL A 594 16.94 20.49 7.80
CA VAL A 594 15.92 19.66 8.47
C VAL A 594 14.75 19.43 7.49
N VAL A 595 13.73 18.64 7.86
CA VAL A 595 12.55 18.43 7.01
C VAL A 595 11.31 19.13 7.58
N ASP A 596 10.60 19.90 6.75
CA ASP A 596 9.22 20.32 7.01
C ASP A 596 8.26 19.27 6.42
N ASN A 597 7.79 18.37 7.27
CA ASN A 597 6.94 17.26 6.83
C ASN A 597 5.50 17.70 6.53
N GLU A 598 4.98 18.72 7.23
CA GLU A 598 3.54 19.06 7.19
C GLU A 598 3.12 19.65 5.85
N ARG A 599 3.95 20.51 5.27
CA ARG A 599 3.69 21.10 3.96
C ARG A 599 3.67 20.03 2.86
N LEU A 600 4.69 19.16 2.84
CA LEU A 600 4.80 18.05 1.87
C LEU A 600 3.64 17.05 2.01
N LEU A 601 3.28 16.70 3.24
CA LEU A 601 2.20 15.75 3.53
C LEU A 601 0.84 16.28 3.10
N THR A 602 0.57 17.56 3.37
CA THR A 602 -0.69 18.22 3.00
C THR A 602 -0.87 18.26 1.48
N GLU A 603 0.16 18.64 0.73
CA GLU A 603 0.09 18.61 -0.74
C GLU A 603 -0.10 17.18 -1.27
N PHE A 604 0.60 16.21 -0.68
CA PHE A 604 0.50 14.81 -1.07
C PHE A 604 -0.90 14.23 -0.85
N TYR A 605 -1.54 14.50 0.30
CA TYR A 605 -2.91 14.04 0.59
C TYR A 605 -3.91 14.63 -0.39
N ARG A 606 -3.77 15.93 -0.71
CA ARG A 606 -4.58 16.59 -1.73
C ARG A 606 -4.42 15.94 -3.10
N LEU A 607 -3.19 15.63 -3.52
CA LEU A 607 -2.95 14.96 -4.80
C LEU A 607 -3.46 13.51 -4.82
N ARG A 608 -3.46 12.84 -3.67
CA ARG A 608 -3.99 11.49 -3.49
C ARG A 608 -5.53 11.43 -3.44
N GLY A 609 -6.20 12.55 -3.18
CA GLY A 609 -7.64 12.58 -2.90
C GLY A 609 -7.97 11.97 -1.53
N TRP A 610 -7.09 12.21 -0.56
CA TRP A 610 -7.26 11.77 0.83
C TRP A 610 -7.82 12.92 1.69
N GLU A 611 -8.46 12.53 2.78
CA GLU A 611 -8.89 13.40 3.86
C GLU A 611 -7.70 13.81 4.74
N ASP A 612 -7.87 14.82 5.58
CA ASP A 612 -6.79 15.33 6.45
C ASP A 612 -6.30 14.29 7.46
N ASP A 613 -7.16 13.35 7.88
CA ASP A 613 -6.79 12.21 8.73
C ASP A 613 -5.98 11.13 8.00
N GLY A 614 -5.79 11.31 6.69
CA GLY A 614 -5.07 10.42 5.79
C GLY A 614 -5.88 9.23 5.26
N SER A 615 -7.19 9.17 5.49
CA SER A 615 -8.06 8.18 4.85
C SER A 615 -8.33 8.54 3.38
N PRO A 616 -8.47 7.57 2.46
CA PRO A 616 -8.98 7.86 1.12
C PRO A 616 -10.42 8.38 1.18
N SER A 617 -10.72 9.49 0.50
CA SER A 617 -12.07 10.05 0.46
C SER A 617 -13.07 9.12 -0.24
N ASP A 618 -14.35 9.22 0.10
CA ASP A 618 -15.42 8.45 -0.55
C ASP A 618 -15.42 8.65 -2.07
N ARG A 619 -15.19 9.89 -2.51
CA ARG A 619 -15.06 10.26 -3.92
C ARG A 619 -13.91 9.51 -4.60
N LYS A 620 -12.76 9.42 -3.94
CA LYS A 620 -11.58 8.70 -4.47
C LYS A 620 -11.82 7.18 -4.50
N LEU A 621 -12.46 6.62 -3.47
CA LEU A 621 -12.80 5.19 -3.44
C LEU A 621 -13.75 4.82 -4.58
N GLU A 622 -14.77 5.64 -4.84
CA GLU A 622 -15.69 5.45 -5.95
C GLU A 622 -14.99 5.56 -7.32
N GLU A 623 -14.17 6.59 -7.53
CA GLU A 623 -13.39 6.78 -8.76
C GLU A 623 -12.53 5.53 -9.11
N LEU A 624 -11.96 4.91 -8.08
CA LEU A 624 -11.10 3.74 -8.19
C LEU A 624 -11.87 2.42 -8.18
N GLY A 625 -13.17 2.42 -7.87
CA GLY A 625 -14.00 1.22 -7.75
C GLY A 625 -13.68 0.37 -6.52
N ILE A 626 -13.15 0.98 -5.46
CA ILE A 626 -12.83 0.31 -4.20
C ILE A 626 -14.07 0.33 -3.29
N LYS A 627 -14.51 -0.85 -2.86
CA LYS A 627 -15.60 -0.99 -1.89
C LYS A 627 -15.02 -1.17 -0.48
N PRO A 628 -15.26 -0.24 0.46
CA PRO A 628 -14.83 -0.42 1.85
C PRO A 628 -15.56 -1.60 2.51
N LEU A 629 -14.87 -2.40 3.34
CA LEU A 629 -15.46 -3.56 4.03
C LEU A 629 -16.31 -3.16 5.23
N HIS A 630 -15.91 -2.10 5.90
CA HIS A 630 -16.61 -1.54 7.04
C HIS A 630 -16.77 -0.05 6.80
N THR A 631 -18.01 0.41 6.73
CA THR A 631 -18.34 1.83 6.75
C THR A 631 -19.03 2.11 8.07
N SER A 632 -18.43 2.93 8.93
CA SER A 632 -19.21 3.59 9.97
C SER A 632 -20.32 4.41 9.31
N ALA A 633 -21.39 4.69 10.04
CA ALA A 633 -22.37 5.66 9.54
C ALA A 633 -21.67 7.00 9.25
N LYS A 634 -22.11 7.71 8.21
CA LYS A 634 -21.54 8.99 7.80
C LYS A 634 -22.20 10.12 8.57
N LEU A 635 -21.42 11.06 9.08
CA LEU A 635 -21.89 12.31 9.66
C LEU A 635 -21.97 13.38 8.57
N GLN A 636 -23.17 13.87 8.31
CA GLN A 636 -23.45 14.93 7.36
C GLN A 636 -23.85 16.19 8.13
N VAL A 637 -23.18 17.32 7.88
CA VAL A 637 -23.60 18.62 8.43
C VAL A 637 -24.56 19.29 7.46
N ALA A 638 -25.76 19.66 7.93
CA ALA A 638 -26.74 20.42 7.17
C ALA A 638 -26.62 21.92 7.45
N LEU A 639 -26.13 22.68 6.45
CA LEU A 639 -25.94 24.13 6.54
C LEU A 639 -27.24 24.86 6.15
N ASP A 640 -28.27 24.74 6.98
CA ASP A 640 -29.57 25.43 6.82
C ASP A 640 -29.51 26.91 7.24
N LEU A 641 -28.63 27.66 6.58
CA LEU A 641 -28.37 29.08 6.82
C LEU A 641 -28.79 29.90 5.60
N ARG A 642 -28.76 31.23 5.70
CA ARG A 642 -29.07 32.12 4.57
C ARG A 642 -27.87 32.93 4.08
N ASP A 643 -26.86 33.03 4.93
CA ASP A 643 -25.64 33.80 4.69
C ASP A 643 -24.49 32.87 4.31
N MET A 644 -23.74 33.24 3.27
CA MET A 644 -22.64 32.43 2.74
C MET A 644 -21.45 32.40 3.69
N ASP A 645 -21.06 33.55 4.24
CA ASP A 645 -19.85 33.66 5.07
C ASP A 645 -20.02 32.90 6.39
N GLU A 646 -21.19 33.00 7.00
CA GLU A 646 -21.56 32.22 8.19
C GLU A 646 -21.52 30.71 7.89
N ALA A 647 -22.10 30.28 6.76
CA ALA A 647 -22.09 28.89 6.35
C ALA A 647 -20.68 28.34 6.11
N LEU A 648 -19.80 29.10 5.44
CA LEU A 648 -18.42 28.71 5.19
C LEU A 648 -17.61 28.62 6.50
N LYS A 649 -17.85 29.52 7.46
CA LYS A 649 -17.21 29.48 8.79
C LYS A 649 -17.62 28.23 9.58
N ILE A 650 -18.90 27.86 9.54
CA ILE A 650 -19.39 26.65 10.20
C ILE A 650 -18.91 25.39 9.47
N ALA A 651 -18.91 25.38 8.13
CA ALA A 651 -18.36 24.28 7.34
C ALA A 651 -16.90 24.01 7.72
N LYS A 652 -16.07 25.06 7.81
CA LYS A 652 -14.69 24.96 8.28
C LYS A 652 -14.58 24.31 9.66
N SER A 653 -15.36 24.80 10.61
CA SER A 653 -15.38 24.25 11.97
C SER A 653 -15.85 22.79 11.98
N ALA A 654 -16.84 22.43 11.17
CA ALA A 654 -17.32 21.05 11.06
C ALA A 654 -16.26 20.12 10.43
N VAL A 655 -15.52 20.58 9.43
CA VAL A 655 -14.40 19.83 8.84
C VAL A 655 -13.29 19.60 9.88
N GLU A 656 -12.91 20.63 10.64
CA GLU A 656 -11.95 20.51 11.77
C GLU A 656 -12.44 19.55 12.87
N GLY A 657 -13.76 19.37 12.97
CA GLY A 657 -14.40 18.42 13.88
C GLY A 657 -14.55 17.00 13.31
N GLY A 658 -14.17 16.76 12.05
CA GLY A 658 -14.21 15.43 11.44
C GLY A 658 -15.54 15.07 10.76
N VAL A 659 -16.28 16.05 10.22
CA VAL A 659 -17.49 15.76 9.41
C VAL A 659 -17.14 14.99 8.14
N ASP A 660 -17.99 14.05 7.74
CA ASP A 660 -17.81 13.29 6.50
C ASP A 660 -18.34 14.09 5.31
N TRP A 661 -19.60 14.53 5.38
CA TRP A 661 -20.31 15.17 4.26
C TRP A 661 -20.76 16.59 4.61
N ILE A 662 -20.69 17.49 3.64
CA ILE A 662 -21.13 18.88 3.78
C ILE A 662 -22.37 19.10 2.91
N GLU A 663 -23.51 19.38 3.52
CA GLU A 663 -24.74 19.68 2.80
C GLU A 663 -24.97 21.19 2.71
N CYS A 664 -25.07 21.68 1.47
CA CYS A 664 -25.64 22.99 1.17
C CYS A 664 -27.15 22.88 1.34
N GLY A 665 -27.67 23.26 2.51
CA GLY A 665 -29.07 23.11 2.87
C GLY A 665 -30.00 23.93 1.99
N THR A 666 -31.29 23.55 1.93
CA THR A 666 -32.28 24.21 1.07
C THR A 666 -32.33 25.75 1.23
N PRO A 667 -32.35 26.32 2.45
CA PRO A 667 -32.41 27.78 2.62
C PRO A 667 -31.16 28.48 2.08
N LEU A 668 -30.00 27.84 2.18
CA LEU A 668 -28.73 28.40 1.77
C LEU A 668 -28.66 28.45 0.25
N VAL A 669 -28.94 27.33 -0.40
CA VAL A 669 -28.96 27.24 -1.86
C VAL A 669 -29.99 28.18 -2.48
N LYS A 670 -31.18 28.34 -1.87
CA LYS A 670 -32.19 29.29 -2.34
C LYS A 670 -31.77 30.75 -2.16
N SER A 671 -30.99 31.06 -1.13
CA SER A 671 -30.53 32.43 -0.83
C SER A 671 -29.38 32.86 -1.75
N VAL A 672 -28.40 31.96 -1.97
CA VAL A 672 -27.11 32.31 -2.61
C VAL A 672 -26.89 31.63 -3.97
N GLY A 673 -27.76 30.71 -4.36
CA GLY A 673 -27.62 29.92 -5.58
C GLY A 673 -26.52 28.86 -5.50
N MET A 674 -26.05 28.40 -6.65
CA MET A 674 -25.00 27.37 -6.76
C MET A 674 -23.59 27.84 -6.36
N ASP A 675 -23.40 29.13 -6.09
CA ASP A 675 -22.08 29.67 -5.75
C ASP A 675 -21.56 29.12 -4.42
N ILE A 676 -22.44 28.78 -3.47
CA ILE A 676 -22.02 28.09 -2.25
C ILE A 676 -21.42 26.71 -2.55
N VAL A 677 -22.02 25.94 -3.45
CA VAL A 677 -21.52 24.61 -3.83
C VAL A 677 -20.13 24.74 -4.45
N ARG A 678 -19.95 25.70 -5.36
CA ARG A 678 -18.66 26.02 -5.98
C ARG A 678 -17.61 26.39 -4.95
N LYS A 679 -17.97 27.25 -3.98
CA LYS A 679 -17.05 27.73 -2.95
C LYS A 679 -16.66 26.63 -1.96
N ILE A 680 -17.60 25.78 -1.54
CA ILE A 680 -17.31 24.62 -0.71
C ILE A 680 -16.41 23.63 -1.46
N ARG A 681 -16.65 23.39 -2.77
CA ARG A 681 -15.77 22.53 -3.58
C ARG A 681 -14.37 23.08 -3.71
N GLU A 682 -14.22 24.39 -3.88
CA GLU A 682 -12.92 25.07 -3.93
C GLU A 682 -12.14 24.87 -2.63
N LEU A 683 -12.81 25.02 -1.48
CA LEU A 683 -12.19 24.89 -0.15
C LEU A 683 -11.95 23.42 0.25
N TYR A 684 -12.85 22.52 -0.15
CA TYR A 684 -12.86 21.10 0.24
C TYR A 684 -12.98 20.21 -1.01
N PRO A 685 -11.88 20.06 -1.78
CA PRO A 685 -11.89 19.37 -3.07
C PRO A 685 -12.21 17.87 -3.00
N HIS A 686 -12.07 17.25 -1.82
CA HIS A 686 -12.24 15.80 -1.62
C HIS A 686 -13.45 15.43 -0.77
N LYS A 687 -14.01 16.38 0.00
CA LYS A 687 -15.21 16.14 0.78
C LYS A 687 -16.41 15.86 -0.12
N THR A 688 -17.28 14.98 0.35
CA THR A 688 -18.59 14.77 -0.27
C THR A 688 -19.45 16.00 -0.05
N ILE A 689 -19.96 16.58 -1.13
CA ILE A 689 -20.83 17.74 -1.11
C ILE A 689 -22.24 17.34 -1.53
N VAL A 690 -23.20 17.59 -0.65
CA VAL A 690 -24.62 17.37 -0.90
C VAL A 690 -25.28 18.70 -1.23
N CYS A 691 -26.05 18.76 -2.32
CA CYS A 691 -26.85 19.91 -2.69
C CYS A 691 -28.32 19.61 -2.39
N ASP A 692 -28.87 20.20 -1.32
CA ASP A 692 -30.26 19.95 -0.91
C ASP A 692 -31.23 20.87 -1.67
N LEU A 693 -31.51 20.52 -2.93
CA LEU A 693 -32.42 21.31 -3.78
C LEU A 693 -33.90 21.12 -3.44
N LYS A 694 -34.26 19.97 -2.83
CA LYS A 694 -35.66 19.53 -2.69
C LYS A 694 -36.37 19.58 -4.05
N THR A 695 -35.69 19.09 -5.09
CA THR A 695 -36.18 19.09 -6.47
C THR A 695 -37.56 18.45 -6.54
N MET A 696 -38.51 19.16 -7.14
CA MET A 696 -39.89 18.68 -7.36
C MET A 696 -40.21 18.55 -8.85
N ASP A 697 -39.52 19.33 -9.69
CA ASP A 697 -39.66 19.35 -11.14
C ASP A 697 -38.27 19.52 -11.80
N THR A 698 -38.15 19.19 -13.08
CA THR A 698 -36.92 19.35 -13.87
C THR A 698 -35.71 18.57 -13.34
N GLY A 699 -35.93 17.31 -12.94
CA GLY A 699 -34.93 16.46 -12.27
C GLY A 699 -33.59 16.38 -12.97
N PHE A 700 -33.56 16.29 -14.31
CA PHE A 700 -32.31 16.27 -15.08
C PHE A 700 -31.54 17.60 -14.97
N LEU A 701 -32.23 18.72 -15.18
CA LEU A 701 -31.62 20.06 -15.24
C LEU A 701 -31.03 20.47 -13.88
N GLU A 702 -31.79 20.26 -12.80
CA GLU A 702 -31.33 20.59 -11.45
C GLU A 702 -30.15 19.71 -11.01
N SER A 703 -30.18 18.42 -11.36
CA SER A 703 -29.06 17.50 -11.11
C SER A 703 -27.80 17.88 -11.90
N GLU A 704 -27.95 18.25 -13.18
CA GLU A 704 -26.84 18.74 -14.01
C GLU A 704 -26.25 20.03 -13.42
N MET A 705 -27.10 20.97 -13.01
CA MET A 705 -26.67 22.21 -12.38
C MET A 705 -25.86 21.98 -11.09
N ALA A 706 -26.32 21.08 -10.22
CA ALA A 706 -25.61 20.72 -9.00
C ALA A 706 -24.26 20.06 -9.30
N TYR A 707 -24.22 19.13 -10.27
CA TYR A 707 -23.00 18.46 -10.71
C TYR A 707 -21.97 19.46 -11.26
N LEU A 708 -22.39 20.36 -12.15
CA LEU A 708 -21.51 21.39 -12.73
C LEU A 708 -20.99 22.38 -11.68
N ALA A 709 -21.74 22.59 -10.59
CA ALA A 709 -21.28 23.39 -9.46
C ALA A 709 -20.29 22.64 -8.55
N GLY A 710 -20.17 21.32 -8.69
CA GLY A 710 -19.21 20.48 -7.98
C GLY A 710 -19.81 19.61 -6.87
N ALA A 711 -21.14 19.45 -6.80
CA ALA A 711 -21.79 18.53 -5.87
C ALA A 711 -21.57 17.07 -6.28
N ASP A 712 -21.47 16.17 -5.30
CA ASP A 712 -21.42 14.71 -5.51
C ASP A 712 -22.80 14.07 -5.36
N ILE A 713 -23.70 14.71 -4.61
CA ILE A 713 -25.04 14.23 -4.30
C ILE A 713 -26.05 15.36 -4.48
N VAL A 714 -27.20 15.09 -5.08
CA VAL A 714 -28.33 16.01 -5.15
C VAL A 714 -29.55 15.41 -4.44
N CYS A 715 -30.22 16.24 -3.64
CA CYS A 715 -31.43 15.85 -2.91
C CYS A 715 -32.69 16.20 -3.71
N ILE A 716 -33.58 15.22 -3.84
CA ILE A 716 -34.84 15.30 -4.57
C ILE A 716 -35.96 14.85 -3.66
N LEU A 717 -37.14 15.45 -3.78
CA LEU A 717 -38.29 15.03 -2.99
C LEU A 717 -38.78 13.66 -3.46
N GLY A 718 -38.90 12.69 -2.55
CA GLY A 718 -39.42 11.37 -2.83
C GLY A 718 -40.89 11.37 -3.26
N ILE A 719 -41.64 12.44 -2.96
CA ILE A 719 -43.02 12.67 -3.44
C ILE A 719 -43.08 13.26 -4.86
N ALA A 720 -41.94 13.62 -5.46
CA ALA A 720 -41.90 14.12 -6.83
C ALA A 720 -42.43 13.07 -7.82
N PRO A 721 -42.98 13.49 -8.98
CA PRO A 721 -43.41 12.58 -10.03
C PRO A 721 -42.28 11.63 -10.45
N ASP A 722 -42.62 10.37 -10.76
CA ASP A 722 -41.63 9.37 -11.19
C ASP A 722 -40.82 9.83 -12.40
N SER A 723 -41.43 10.59 -13.32
CA SER A 723 -40.73 11.19 -14.46
C SER A 723 -39.56 12.09 -14.02
N THR A 724 -39.77 12.92 -12.98
CA THR A 724 -38.73 13.79 -12.43
C THR A 724 -37.60 12.95 -11.81
N ILE A 725 -37.95 11.90 -11.06
CA ILE A 725 -36.96 10.99 -10.44
C ILE A 725 -36.16 10.26 -11.51
N ILE A 726 -36.82 9.71 -12.53
CA ILE A 726 -36.18 9.00 -13.65
C ILE A 726 -35.21 9.92 -14.38
N ASP A 727 -35.62 11.16 -14.65
CA ASP A 727 -34.79 12.16 -15.32
C ASP A 727 -33.55 12.52 -14.49
N ALA A 728 -33.71 12.69 -13.17
CA ALA A 728 -32.58 12.91 -12.28
C ALA A 728 -31.63 11.71 -12.23
N VAL A 729 -32.16 10.48 -12.11
CA VAL A 729 -31.34 9.25 -12.18
C VAL A 729 -30.64 9.16 -13.54
N GLY A 730 -31.27 9.61 -14.62
CA GLY A 730 -30.66 9.75 -15.94
C GLY A 730 -29.46 10.69 -15.94
N ALA A 731 -29.58 11.87 -15.31
CA ALA A 731 -28.47 12.79 -15.10
C ALA A 731 -27.37 12.16 -14.22
N GLY A 732 -27.75 11.45 -13.16
CA GLY A 732 -26.82 10.71 -12.30
C GLY A 732 -25.98 9.70 -13.06
N LYS A 733 -26.60 8.91 -13.95
CA LYS A 733 -25.89 7.96 -14.82
C LYS A 733 -24.98 8.64 -15.84
N LYS A 734 -25.36 9.83 -16.34
CA LYS A 734 -24.59 10.57 -17.35
C LYS A 734 -23.37 11.27 -16.75
N PHE A 735 -23.53 11.87 -15.58
CA PHE A 735 -22.53 12.76 -14.98
C PHE A 735 -21.80 12.13 -13.79
N GLY A 736 -22.34 11.06 -13.20
CA GLY A 736 -21.79 10.44 -12.00
C GLY A 736 -22.21 11.13 -10.69
N ILE A 737 -23.23 12.00 -10.71
CA ILE A 737 -23.83 12.56 -9.49
C ILE A 737 -24.82 11.56 -8.87
N LYS A 738 -24.83 11.43 -7.55
CA LYS A 738 -25.75 10.53 -6.83
C LYS A 738 -27.08 11.20 -6.54
N ILE A 739 -28.15 10.41 -6.57
CA ILE A 739 -29.50 10.87 -6.28
C ILE A 739 -29.90 10.42 -4.88
N HIS A 740 -30.21 11.39 -4.02
CA HIS A 740 -30.78 11.17 -2.70
C HIS A 740 -32.27 11.56 -2.73
N ALA A 741 -33.17 10.61 -2.50
CA ALA A 741 -34.60 10.89 -2.40
C ALA A 741 -35.03 11.09 -0.94
N ASP A 742 -35.46 12.30 -0.61
CA ASP A 742 -35.97 12.69 0.71
C ASP A 742 -37.45 12.34 0.86
N LEU A 743 -37.78 11.47 1.82
CA LEU A 743 -39.15 11.02 2.09
C LEU A 743 -39.97 12.00 2.93
N ILE A 744 -39.50 13.24 3.13
CA ILE A 744 -40.27 14.27 3.83
C ILE A 744 -41.67 14.42 3.21
N GLY A 745 -42.69 14.29 4.06
CA GLY A 745 -44.09 14.40 3.66
C GLY A 745 -44.67 13.19 2.92
N VAL A 746 -43.91 12.11 2.70
CA VAL A 746 -44.42 10.87 2.09
C VAL A 746 -45.27 10.10 3.10
N LEU A 747 -46.52 9.78 2.72
CA LEU A 747 -47.48 9.10 3.60
C LEU A 747 -47.10 7.64 3.89
N ASN A 748 -46.69 6.90 2.85
CA ASN A 748 -46.26 5.49 2.94
C ASN A 748 -44.76 5.37 2.64
N PRO A 749 -43.87 5.75 3.57
CA PRO A 749 -42.43 5.87 3.30
C PRO A 749 -41.78 4.54 2.91
N ILE A 750 -42.24 3.40 3.44
CA ILE A 750 -41.66 2.09 3.13
C ILE A 750 -41.95 1.69 1.68
N GLU A 751 -43.21 1.78 1.26
CA GLU A 751 -43.64 1.44 -0.09
C GLU A 751 -42.95 2.34 -1.11
N ARG A 752 -42.94 3.65 -0.85
CA ARG A 752 -42.28 4.61 -1.75
C ARG A 752 -40.77 4.40 -1.84
N ALA A 753 -40.09 4.03 -0.75
CA ALA A 753 -38.66 3.74 -0.78
C ALA A 753 -38.34 2.54 -1.69
N ILE A 754 -39.15 1.49 -1.66
CA ILE A 754 -39.01 0.31 -2.54
C ILE A 754 -39.19 0.70 -4.01
N GLU A 755 -40.14 1.59 -4.31
CA GLU A 755 -40.33 2.12 -5.66
C GLU A 755 -39.12 2.94 -6.12
N LEU A 756 -38.66 3.88 -5.30
CA LEU A 756 -37.52 4.76 -5.60
C LEU A 756 -36.23 3.96 -5.82
N GLU A 757 -35.99 2.90 -5.04
CA GLU A 757 -34.86 1.99 -5.25
C GLU A 757 -34.93 1.34 -6.64
N LYS A 758 -36.12 0.86 -7.06
CA LYS A 758 -36.31 0.28 -8.40
C LYS A 758 -36.08 1.29 -9.52
N LEU A 759 -36.40 2.56 -9.29
CA LEU A 759 -36.13 3.65 -10.24
C LEU A 759 -34.64 3.98 -10.35
N GLY A 760 -33.81 3.51 -9.40
CA GLY A 760 -32.35 3.65 -9.43
C GLY A 760 -31.82 4.83 -8.62
N VAL A 761 -32.55 5.27 -7.61
CA VAL A 761 -32.05 6.24 -6.60
C VAL A 761 -30.92 5.60 -5.79
N ASP A 762 -29.92 6.40 -5.41
CA ASP A 762 -28.73 5.93 -4.67
C ASP A 762 -28.93 5.95 -3.15
N TYR A 763 -29.69 6.90 -2.61
CA TYR A 763 -29.93 7.07 -1.17
C TYR A 763 -31.39 7.39 -0.82
N ILE A 764 -31.86 6.89 0.32
CA ILE A 764 -33.19 7.22 0.87
C ILE A 764 -33.06 8.03 2.15
N GLY A 765 -33.70 9.20 2.19
CA GLY A 765 -33.73 10.09 3.35
C GLY A 765 -35.00 9.93 4.18
N LEU A 766 -34.87 9.43 5.41
CA LEU A 766 -35.94 9.45 6.40
C LEU A 766 -35.87 10.78 7.18
N HIS A 767 -36.67 11.74 6.74
CA HIS A 767 -36.64 13.10 7.25
C HIS A 767 -37.94 13.48 7.96
N ILE A 768 -37.84 13.92 9.22
CA ILE A 768 -38.92 14.63 9.91
C ILE A 768 -38.66 16.14 9.79
N GLY A 769 -39.52 16.88 9.10
CA GLY A 769 -39.39 18.33 8.93
C GLY A 769 -39.40 19.10 10.26
N ILE A 770 -38.70 20.25 10.29
CA ILE A 770 -38.56 21.11 11.48
C ILE A 770 -39.92 21.55 12.04
N ASP A 771 -40.87 21.93 11.18
CA ASP A 771 -42.21 22.36 11.60
C ASP A 771 -42.99 21.25 12.30
N THR A 772 -42.84 20.01 11.81
CA THR A 772 -43.46 18.82 12.41
C THR A 772 -42.83 18.53 13.78
N GLN A 773 -41.52 18.68 13.92
CA GLN A 773 -40.82 18.52 15.21
C GLN A 773 -41.30 19.55 16.25
N LEU A 774 -41.46 20.81 15.85
CA LEU A 774 -41.90 21.88 16.74
C LEU A 774 -43.35 21.70 17.23
N ARG A 775 -44.21 21.04 16.45
CA ARG A 775 -45.65 20.90 16.74
C ARG A 775 -46.03 19.59 17.45
N SER A 776 -45.28 18.51 17.26
CA SER A 776 -45.76 17.15 17.60
C SER A 776 -45.31 16.62 18.96
N GLY A 777 -44.27 17.17 19.60
CA GLY A 777 -43.79 16.70 20.91
C GLY A 777 -43.28 15.24 20.95
N PHE A 778 -43.26 14.52 19.82
CA PHE A 778 -42.80 13.14 19.71
C PHE A 778 -41.28 13.05 19.44
N ASP A 779 -40.72 11.88 19.74
CA ASP A 779 -39.29 11.54 19.63
C ASP A 779 -38.67 11.96 18.29
N LYS A 780 -37.46 12.50 18.38
CA LYS A 780 -36.72 13.21 17.33
C LYS A 780 -36.44 12.35 16.08
N VAL A 781 -36.44 11.01 16.18
CA VAL A 781 -36.16 10.06 15.07
C VAL A 781 -37.16 8.89 15.07
N PRO A 782 -37.80 8.53 13.93
CA PRO A 782 -38.79 7.46 13.87
C PRO A 782 -38.13 6.07 13.71
N TYR A 783 -37.51 5.56 14.77
CA TYR A 783 -36.76 4.30 14.78
C TYR A 783 -37.51 3.08 14.22
N PRO A 784 -38.81 2.85 14.52
CA PRO A 784 -39.53 1.71 13.93
C PRO A 784 -39.63 1.77 12.40
N THR A 785 -39.79 2.98 11.84
CA THR A 785 -39.81 3.19 10.40
C THR A 785 -38.42 2.98 9.80
N LEU A 786 -37.38 3.50 10.45
CA LEU A 786 -35.97 3.29 10.04
C LEU A 786 -35.63 1.80 9.94
N LYS A 787 -35.97 1.02 10.97
CA LYS A 787 -35.72 -0.42 10.98
C LYS A 787 -36.40 -1.12 9.80
N LYS A 788 -37.69 -0.82 9.57
CA LYS A 788 -38.44 -1.39 8.45
C LYS A 788 -37.88 -0.97 7.09
N LEU A 789 -37.42 0.27 6.94
CA LEU A 789 -36.75 0.72 5.71
C LEU A 789 -35.51 -0.13 5.45
N LYS A 790 -34.63 -0.27 6.45
CA LYS A 790 -33.39 -1.04 6.32
C LYS A 790 -33.61 -2.52 6.00
N GLU A 791 -34.71 -3.10 6.48
CA GLU A 791 -35.14 -4.46 6.14
C GLU A 791 -35.74 -4.58 4.74
N SER A 792 -36.25 -3.48 4.16
CA SER A 792 -37.02 -3.48 2.91
C SER A 792 -36.22 -3.10 1.66
N ILE A 793 -35.12 -2.36 1.80
CA ILE A 793 -34.28 -1.89 0.68
C ILE A 793 -32.80 -2.22 0.93
N LYS A 794 -32.00 -2.22 -0.15
CA LYS A 794 -30.55 -2.50 -0.11
C LYS A 794 -29.69 -1.24 -0.16
N ILE A 795 -30.24 -0.14 -0.70
CA ILE A 795 -29.54 1.14 -0.76
C ILE A 795 -29.44 1.82 0.63
N PRO A 796 -28.43 2.67 0.87
CA PRO A 796 -28.22 3.27 2.18
C PRO A 796 -29.34 4.24 2.61
N VAL A 797 -29.62 4.26 3.91
CA VAL A 797 -30.66 5.11 4.53
C VAL A 797 -30.04 6.24 5.32
N ALA A 798 -30.35 7.47 4.93
CA ALA A 798 -30.04 8.68 5.66
C ALA A 798 -31.16 9.03 6.65
N VAL A 799 -30.81 9.61 7.79
CA VAL A 799 -31.77 10.06 8.80
C VAL A 799 -31.55 11.54 9.09
N ALA A 800 -32.63 12.31 9.02
CA ALA A 800 -32.65 13.73 9.35
C ALA A 800 -33.78 14.04 10.35
N GLY A 801 -33.42 14.82 11.38
CA GLY A 801 -34.38 15.35 12.35
C GLY A 801 -33.91 15.23 13.79
N GLY A 802 -33.60 16.35 14.44
CA GLY A 802 -33.27 16.42 15.87
C GLY A 802 -32.12 15.52 16.35
N LEU A 803 -31.21 15.09 15.46
CA LEU A 803 -30.05 14.26 15.81
C LEU A 803 -29.05 15.02 16.69
N ASN A 804 -28.56 14.37 17.73
CA ASN A 804 -27.55 14.87 18.67
C ASN A 804 -26.76 13.71 19.30
N ALA A 805 -25.84 14.01 20.23
CA ALA A 805 -24.97 13.01 20.84
C ALA A 805 -25.71 11.90 21.62
N GLU A 806 -26.97 12.11 22.02
CA GLU A 806 -27.79 11.13 22.74
C GLU A 806 -28.60 10.24 21.78
N THR A 807 -29.07 10.79 20.66
CA THR A 807 -29.95 10.07 19.72
C THR A 807 -29.18 9.30 18.64
N ILE A 808 -27.95 9.74 18.32
CA ILE A 808 -27.08 9.12 17.31
C ILE A 808 -26.80 7.64 17.58
N PRO A 809 -26.37 7.20 18.78
CA PRO A 809 -26.02 5.80 18.99
C PRO A 809 -27.17 4.84 18.68
N LYS A 810 -28.40 5.24 19.04
CA LYS A 810 -29.61 4.47 18.75
C LYS A 810 -29.94 4.47 17.25
N ALA A 811 -29.73 5.57 16.54
CA ALA A 811 -29.95 5.65 15.10
C ALA A 811 -29.00 4.72 14.34
N VAL A 812 -27.70 4.73 14.70
CA VAL A 812 -26.69 3.82 14.16
C VAL A 812 -27.08 2.37 14.44
N ALA A 813 -27.40 2.04 15.71
CA ALA A 813 -27.81 0.69 16.10
C ALA A 813 -29.09 0.18 15.39
N THR A 814 -29.95 1.11 14.93
CA THR A 814 -31.17 0.77 14.20
C THR A 814 -30.91 0.56 12.70
N GLY A 815 -29.74 0.96 12.19
CA GLY A 815 -29.33 0.76 10.80
C GLY A 815 -29.26 2.03 9.95
N ALA A 816 -29.17 3.22 10.54
CA ALA A 816 -28.88 4.44 9.80
C ALA A 816 -27.46 4.40 9.22
N ASP A 817 -27.34 4.62 7.91
CA ASP A 817 -26.04 4.66 7.22
C ASP A 817 -25.50 6.10 7.14
N ILE A 818 -26.38 7.10 7.15
CA ILE A 818 -26.01 8.53 7.11
C ILE A 818 -26.83 9.30 8.16
N LEU A 819 -26.18 10.18 8.90
CA LEU A 819 -26.75 10.97 9.98
C LEU A 819 -26.63 12.45 9.65
N ILE A 820 -27.77 13.08 9.32
CA ILE A 820 -27.85 14.47 8.89
C ILE A 820 -28.13 15.36 10.11
N VAL A 821 -27.14 16.17 10.47
CA VAL A 821 -27.16 17.00 11.68
C VAL A 821 -27.06 18.48 11.30
N GLY A 822 -28.13 19.22 11.57
CA GLY A 822 -28.15 20.68 11.48
C GLY A 822 -27.88 21.36 12.82
N GLY A 823 -28.95 21.68 13.55
CA GLY A 823 -28.91 22.57 14.72
C GLY A 823 -27.94 22.19 15.84
N ALA A 824 -27.60 20.92 16.04
CA ALA A 824 -26.63 20.51 17.06
C ALA A 824 -25.19 20.94 16.73
N ILE A 825 -24.89 21.19 15.45
CA ILE A 825 -23.61 21.73 14.99
C ILE A 825 -23.74 23.23 14.73
N THR A 826 -24.72 23.64 13.92
CA THR A 826 -24.83 25.03 13.42
C THR A 826 -25.16 26.06 14.51
N ARG A 827 -25.82 25.64 15.61
CA ARG A 827 -26.14 26.53 16.75
C ARG A 827 -25.20 26.34 17.94
N SER A 828 -24.16 25.51 17.81
CA SER A 828 -23.17 25.31 18.87
C SER A 828 -22.29 26.54 19.02
N ALA A 829 -21.95 26.90 20.26
CA ALA A 829 -20.92 27.90 20.52
C ALA A 829 -19.54 27.48 20.00
N ASN A 830 -19.29 26.17 19.89
CA ASN A 830 -18.10 25.59 19.30
C ASN A 830 -18.51 24.44 18.34
N PRO A 831 -18.74 24.73 17.05
CA PRO A 831 -19.17 23.72 16.10
C PRO A 831 -18.13 22.60 15.90
N ALA A 832 -16.82 22.90 15.96
CA ALA A 832 -15.77 21.89 15.81
C ALA A 832 -15.81 20.84 16.92
N GLN A 833 -15.91 21.29 18.17
CA GLN A 833 -16.04 20.38 19.31
C GLN A 833 -17.36 19.58 19.28
N ALA A 834 -18.46 20.23 18.88
CA ALA A 834 -19.74 19.55 18.74
C ALA A 834 -19.67 18.44 17.69
N THR A 835 -19.11 18.71 16.50
CA THR A 835 -18.93 17.71 15.45
C THR A 835 -18.04 16.56 15.91
N ARG A 836 -16.91 16.84 16.56
CA ARG A 836 -16.00 15.80 17.08
C ARG A 836 -16.72 14.84 18.03
N ARG A 837 -17.48 15.39 18.98
CA ARG A 837 -18.27 14.59 19.92
C ARG A 837 -19.31 13.71 19.22
N LEU A 838 -19.94 14.19 18.15
CA LEU A 838 -20.91 13.39 17.38
C LEU A 838 -20.20 12.27 16.63
N LYS A 839 -19.04 12.55 16.02
CA LYS A 839 -18.22 11.58 15.30
C LYS A 839 -17.75 10.44 16.22
N GLU A 840 -17.24 10.77 17.40
CA GLU A 840 -16.87 9.80 18.43
C GLU A 840 -18.05 8.87 18.81
N LYS A 841 -19.26 9.42 18.95
CA LYS A 841 -20.47 8.64 19.26
C LYS A 841 -20.89 7.70 18.13
N ILE A 842 -20.70 8.11 16.88
CA ILE A 842 -20.94 7.26 15.71
C ILE A 842 -19.95 6.10 15.71
N GLU A 843 -18.66 6.39 15.87
CA GLU A 843 -17.62 5.36 15.88
C GLU A 843 -17.79 4.37 17.03
N GLU A 844 -18.12 4.85 18.23
CA GLU A 844 -18.43 4.01 19.38
C GLU A 844 -19.61 3.05 19.08
N ALA A 845 -20.67 3.57 18.47
CA ALA A 845 -21.85 2.78 18.12
C ALA A 845 -21.59 1.78 16.99
N SER A 846 -20.89 2.20 15.92
CA SER A 846 -20.51 1.33 14.81
C SER A 846 -19.57 0.21 15.25
N ARG A 847 -18.65 0.48 16.18
CA ARG A 847 -17.75 -0.54 16.75
C ARG A 847 -18.53 -1.61 17.51
N LYS A 848 -19.48 -1.21 18.35
CA LYS A 848 -20.36 -2.16 19.08
C LYS A 848 -21.20 -3.03 18.13
N LEU A 849 -21.59 -2.52 16.97
CA LEU A 849 -22.26 -3.35 15.95
C LEU A 849 -21.31 -4.36 15.32
N SER A 850 -20.09 -3.96 14.98
CA SER A 850 -19.10 -4.85 14.36
C SER A 850 -18.57 -5.95 15.30
N GLU A 851 -18.62 -5.75 16.62
CA GLU A 851 -18.21 -6.78 17.60
C GLU A 851 -19.29 -7.85 17.83
N ASN A 852 -20.54 -7.58 17.45
CA ASN A 852 -21.67 -8.50 17.61
C ASN A 852 -21.99 -9.31 16.33
N HIS A 853 -21.23 -9.10 15.26
CA HIS A 853 -21.33 -9.77 13.96
C HIS A 853 -20.00 -10.44 13.62
#